data_AF-A0A8J8GLE7-F1
#
_entry.id   AF-A0A8J8GLE7-F1
#
_cell.length_a   1.000
_cell.length_b   1.000
_cell.length_c   1.000
_cell.angle_alpha   90.00
_cell.angle_beta   90.00
_cell.angle_gamma   90.00
#
_symmetry.space_group_name_H-M   'P 1'
#
loop_
_entity.id
_entity.type
_entity.pdbx_description
1 polymer ?
#
loop_
_entity_poly.entity_id
_entity_poly.type
_entity_poly.pdbx_seq_one_letter_code
_entity_poly.pdbx_strand_id
1 'polypeptide(L)'
;MSKHLSDHTIQRPSSDFEGRFDSSRSTFDIRGPIDPNEDHEHTDHFALIYEDRAEQFDAAVPFIEEGLERGERCVYVADDNTVDEVLAAMRSRGVDVDAALESGALSVHTEAETYRRTGEFDRDAMLSFWEETLADATADEFTGLRAAAEMTWALEADDTGFDDLCEYEELLNPLYNDDDYAVLCQYNRDRFPAEILHDVLKTHPFLVHDDTTVCQNFYYTPPEEYFGPDRPSQELDRKLATLVDRTDARTTIETHERYQRELYEIIATPHASFDEKIAGLLELGRERLGLEIGYFTETLDENTFEIVDAVGAHENIRPGVTDSLSETYCEKLLASPGRIAVRDAAEAGWTDDPAYERFGLDAYFGTTIHVGGETYGTLCFGSETTREAPYTDAERTFLDLMGQLVEYELERQRRERFLRESSQITSDPNLDFEEKLQALFELGCEQFGLELGAMAKVDSDDDRFEVEYVSDTYDGFEPGLELPLSETYCATVAGCGTVGSVDDPVEAGYDDLYVYRELDMKTYLGTYIEVEGDVDRTFFFVSEEPHDGEFSDDERTFQRLLGQWVKYELQRRQREAFLQESYRITADPDRDFDEKLEELLELGREWFGLEMGGLNHLPARGGEFRLEKGIGLGVDDDDELWSDPGYGCFCRRTIEADDPVAMTDVHGTDWQDDAIHREFGLTSYLGTRVTNGSTPYGTFWFGSTDPRDRPFSETERTFIELLGQWISYELEREQREHHQQTLSRIAADPGRSFEAKLGDLFELGCERFDLEMGGLAKIDPASDSFTVQAIHGDHEQLRPGAEAPLSETYCRATVDDETVADITDPERAGFGDSIAYEEFGVETYLGTRIELENEPDRTFFFVSTDARDREFTQAERTFLHLMSQWIAYELERTQRERALEESNERLEQFAYAASHDLQEPLRMVTSYLQLLENRYGDAFDEDGEEFLDFAVDGADRMREMIDGLLEYSRVETQGDPFEPVDLNALLEDVREDLQIQIEETDATIATDGLPRVSGDASQLRQVLQNLLENAIQYSDDTPPRVRIDATRRGREWVISVEDDGIGIDPDDQDRVFTVFDRLHSREEYDGTGIGLALCQRIIERHGGDIWVDSEPGEGSTFSFTLPAVRE
;
A
#
# COMPACT_ATOMS: atom_id res chain seq x y z
N MET A 1 22.50 26.04 17.70
CA MET A 1 23.56 25.42 18.52
C MET A 1 24.13 26.47 19.47
N SER A 2 23.73 26.48 20.75
CA SER A 2 24.28 27.41 21.77
C SER A 2 24.78 26.67 23.02
N LYS A 3 25.26 25.44 22.83
CA LYS A 3 25.87 24.59 23.85
C LYS A 3 26.92 23.74 23.15
N HIS A 4 28.17 24.18 23.17
CA HIS A 4 29.40 23.39 23.08
C HIS A 4 30.51 24.36 22.65
N LEU A 5 31.19 24.93 23.63
CA LEU A 5 32.52 25.55 23.52
C LEU A 5 32.95 25.85 24.97
N SER A 6 33.35 24.80 25.67
CA SER A 6 33.99 24.86 26.98
C SER A 6 34.89 23.63 27.11
N ASP A 7 35.99 23.62 26.34
CA ASP A 7 37.20 22.86 26.65
C ASP A 7 38.18 23.03 25.49
N HIS A 8 39.11 23.98 25.60
CA HIS A 8 40.41 23.89 24.95
C HIS A 8 41.41 24.79 25.70
N THR A 9 42.18 24.17 26.57
CA THR A 9 43.32 24.77 27.27
C THR A 9 44.51 24.85 26.30
N ILE A 10 44.87 26.06 25.87
CA ILE A 10 46.07 26.30 25.04
C ILE A 10 47.29 26.38 25.95
N GLN A 11 48.21 25.43 25.83
CA GLN A 11 49.55 25.51 26.42
C GLN A 11 50.43 26.48 25.61
N ARG A 12 50.94 27.55 26.23
CA ARG A 12 52.05 28.37 25.68
C ARG A 12 53.38 27.95 26.33
N PRO A 13 54.50 27.86 25.58
CA PRO A 13 55.82 27.65 26.17
C PRO A 13 56.40 28.98 26.67
N SER A 14 56.81 29.03 27.94
CA SER A 14 57.46 30.17 28.57
C SER A 14 58.99 30.16 28.34
N SER A 15 59.56 31.25 27.85
CA SER A 15 61.00 31.51 27.83
C SER A 15 61.40 32.50 28.93
N ASP A 16 62.11 31.99 29.93
CA ASP A 16 63.29 32.52 30.65
C ASP A 16 63.37 33.99 31.17
N PHE A 17 63.50 34.07 32.51
CA PHE A 17 64.09 35.11 33.39
C PHE A 17 63.25 36.38 33.69
N GLU A 18 63.06 36.91 34.91
CA GLU A 18 63.60 36.66 36.27
C GLU A 18 62.76 37.45 37.32
N GLY A 19 62.27 36.80 38.40
CA GLY A 19 61.99 37.35 39.75
C GLY A 19 60.97 38.49 40.01
N ARG A 20 59.71 38.15 40.33
CA ARG A 20 59.04 38.24 41.67
C ARG A 20 57.50 38.13 41.51
N PHE A 21 56.93 37.10 42.14
CA PHE A 21 55.57 36.55 42.02
C PHE A 21 55.14 36.05 40.62
N ASP A 22 55.23 34.72 40.40
CA ASP A 22 54.69 34.04 39.21
C ASP A 22 53.18 33.76 39.38
N SER A 23 52.34 34.54 38.69
CA SER A 23 50.87 34.39 38.73
C SER A 23 50.37 33.06 38.17
N SER A 24 51.18 32.35 37.38
CA SER A 24 50.80 31.07 36.77
C SER A 24 50.79 29.89 37.77
N ARG A 25 51.26 30.12 38.99
CA ARG A 25 51.37 29.13 40.08
C ARG A 25 50.78 29.57 41.42
N SER A 26 50.04 30.68 41.44
CA SER A 26 49.34 31.11 42.66
C SER A 26 48.07 30.29 42.88
N THR A 27 47.70 30.03 44.14
CA THR A 27 46.37 29.48 44.47
C THR A 27 45.23 30.45 44.15
N PHE A 28 45.54 31.74 43.94
CA PHE A 28 44.58 32.77 43.58
C PHE A 28 44.58 33.07 42.07
N ASP A 29 43.39 33.16 41.47
CA ASP A 29 43.12 33.74 40.16
C ASP A 29 43.22 35.27 40.27
N ILE A 30 44.36 35.83 39.83
CA ILE A 30 44.60 37.28 39.88
C ILE A 30 43.91 37.96 38.70
N ARG A 31 42.98 38.88 38.99
CA ARG A 31 42.21 39.65 37.98
C ARG A 31 42.55 41.14 38.06
N GLY A 32 42.88 41.75 36.91
CA GLY A 32 43.29 43.16 36.82
C GLY A 32 43.49 43.64 35.38
N PRO A 33 43.72 44.96 35.14
CA PRO A 33 43.98 45.50 33.81
C PRO A 33 45.18 44.82 33.14
N ILE A 34 45.09 44.67 31.82
CA ILE A 34 45.83 43.70 31.00
C ILE A 34 47.33 44.03 30.81
N ASP A 35 47.84 45.13 31.36
CA ASP A 35 49.27 45.46 31.30
C ASP A 35 49.79 45.95 32.66
N PRO A 36 50.89 45.37 33.19
CA PRO A 36 51.57 45.91 34.36
C PRO A 36 52.22 47.25 34.00
N ASN A 37 52.01 48.27 34.84
CA ASN A 37 52.80 49.50 34.76
C ASN A 37 54.26 49.16 35.10
N GLU A 38 55.16 49.25 34.11
CA GLU A 38 56.58 48.87 34.22
C GLU A 38 57.37 49.61 35.33
N ASP A 39 56.82 50.68 35.91
CA ASP A 39 57.52 51.60 36.81
C ASP A 39 57.24 51.38 38.32
N HIS A 40 56.47 50.38 38.72
CA HIS A 40 56.17 50.12 40.14
C HIS A 40 56.72 48.75 40.59
N GLU A 41 57.85 48.78 41.31
CA GLU A 41 58.35 47.63 42.07
C GLU A 41 57.30 47.25 43.13
N HIS A 42 56.56 46.17 42.90
CA HIS A 42 55.43 45.78 43.75
C HIS A 42 55.87 44.95 44.95
N THR A 43 55.39 45.31 46.15
CA THR A 43 55.39 44.47 47.35
C THR A 43 54.11 43.63 47.40
N ASP A 44 54.23 42.33 47.72
CA ASP A 44 53.10 41.38 47.75
C ASP A 44 52.30 41.48 49.06
N HIS A 45 51.58 42.60 49.19
CA HIS A 45 50.77 42.93 50.36
C HIS A 45 49.26 42.84 50.04
N PHE A 46 48.59 41.86 50.64
CA PHE A 46 47.21 41.49 50.40
C PHE A 46 46.32 41.91 51.57
N ALA A 47 45.17 42.52 51.26
CA ALA A 47 44.09 42.70 52.22
C ALA A 47 43.02 41.62 52.02
N LEU A 48 42.62 40.96 53.12
CA LEU A 48 41.40 40.17 53.19
C LEU A 48 40.38 40.91 54.07
N ILE A 49 39.24 41.28 53.49
CA ILE A 49 38.12 41.86 54.23
C ILE A 49 37.03 40.80 54.29
N TYR A 50 36.78 40.23 55.47
CA TYR A 50 35.89 39.08 55.64
C TYR A 50 34.72 39.39 56.59
N GLU A 51 33.57 38.76 56.40
CA GLU A 51 32.39 38.89 57.25
C GLU A 51 32.34 37.83 58.36
N ASP A 52 32.76 36.60 58.06
CA ASP A 52 32.75 35.50 59.02
C ASP A 52 34.05 34.65 59.05
N ARG A 53 34.19 33.82 60.08
CA ARG A 53 35.41 33.01 60.30
C ARG A 53 35.62 31.94 59.23
N ALA A 54 34.57 31.44 58.57
CA ALA A 54 34.74 30.46 57.51
C ALA A 54 35.41 31.13 56.30
N GLU A 55 34.90 32.29 55.87
CA GLU A 55 35.48 33.13 54.82
C GLU A 55 36.92 33.54 55.15
N GLN A 56 37.18 33.95 56.41
CA GLN A 56 38.52 34.28 56.90
C GLN A 56 39.51 33.13 56.64
N PHE A 57 39.18 31.93 57.11
CA PHE A 57 40.06 30.79 56.94
C PHE A 57 40.08 30.30 55.50
N ASP A 58 38.95 30.36 54.75
CA ASP A 58 38.81 29.98 53.33
C ASP A 58 39.89 30.64 52.47
N ALA A 59 40.27 31.88 52.78
CA ALA A 59 41.42 32.55 52.15
C ALA A 59 42.76 32.35 52.90
N ALA A 60 42.78 32.45 54.24
CA ALA A 60 44.05 32.49 54.98
C ALA A 60 44.78 31.15 55.08
N VAL A 61 44.06 30.01 55.12
CA VAL A 61 44.69 28.69 55.21
C VAL A 61 45.36 28.28 53.89
N PRO A 62 44.71 28.37 52.71
CA PRO A 62 45.38 28.09 51.43
C PRO A 62 46.57 29.01 51.17
N PHE A 63 46.49 30.28 51.58
CA PHE A 63 47.62 31.21 51.49
C PHE A 63 48.84 30.69 52.27
N ILE A 64 48.66 30.17 53.49
CA ILE A 64 49.75 29.59 54.29
C ILE A 64 50.21 28.23 53.72
N GLU A 65 49.27 27.39 53.27
CA GLU A 65 49.57 26.09 52.65
C GLU A 65 50.46 26.24 51.41
N GLU A 66 50.16 27.20 50.54
CA GLU A 66 50.98 27.53 49.36
C GLU A 66 52.43 27.89 49.74
N GLY A 67 52.61 28.70 50.81
CA GLY A 67 53.94 29.04 51.30
C GLY A 67 54.72 27.81 51.78
N LEU A 68 54.06 26.90 52.51
CA LEU A 68 54.68 25.65 52.98
C LEU A 68 55.07 24.73 51.81
N GLU A 69 54.25 24.63 50.76
CA GLU A 69 54.56 23.87 49.54
C GLU A 69 55.74 24.45 48.76
N ARG A 70 55.89 25.78 48.79
CA ARG A 70 56.99 26.53 48.17
C ARG A 70 58.28 26.53 48.97
N GLY A 71 58.27 25.95 50.17
CA GLY A 71 59.42 25.93 51.08
C GLY A 71 59.70 27.30 51.71
N GLU A 72 58.68 28.15 51.82
CA GLU A 72 58.75 29.45 52.49
C GLU A 72 58.54 29.25 54.01
N ARG A 73 59.09 30.16 54.82
CA ARG A 73 58.76 30.22 56.24
C ARG A 73 57.40 30.90 56.40
N CYS A 74 56.45 30.25 57.05
CA CYS A 74 55.10 30.74 57.25
C CYS A 74 54.88 31.21 58.69
N VAL A 75 54.32 32.41 58.86
CA VAL A 75 54.07 33.04 60.16
C VAL A 75 52.61 33.46 60.25
N TYR A 76 51.91 33.03 61.29
CA TYR A 76 50.55 33.49 61.56
C TYR A 76 50.49 34.25 62.87
N VAL A 77 50.01 35.50 62.84
CA VAL A 77 49.76 36.31 64.03
C VAL A 77 48.26 36.32 64.31
N ALA A 78 47.87 35.61 65.36
CA ALA A 78 46.49 35.44 65.78
C ALA A 78 46.09 36.46 66.85
N ASP A 79 44.86 36.96 66.77
CA ASP A 79 44.30 37.94 67.69
C ASP A 79 42.83 37.61 68.05
N ASP A 80 41.92 37.71 67.08
CA ASP A 80 40.50 37.39 67.28
C ASP A 80 40.27 35.87 67.42
N ASN A 81 41.19 35.08 66.88
CA ASN A 81 41.27 33.64 67.07
C ASN A 81 42.42 33.27 68.02
N THR A 82 42.22 32.22 68.79
CA THR A 82 43.29 31.62 69.59
C THR A 82 44.24 30.79 68.72
N VAL A 83 45.49 30.62 69.17
CA VAL A 83 46.48 29.76 68.49
C VAL A 83 45.93 28.35 68.22
N ASP A 84 45.21 27.76 69.18
CA ASP A 84 44.61 26.44 69.01
C ASP A 84 43.51 26.42 67.94
N GLU A 85 42.72 27.50 67.80
CA GLU A 85 41.68 27.61 66.75
C GLU A 85 42.31 27.73 65.36
N VAL A 86 43.36 28.53 65.19
CA VAL A 86 44.09 28.68 63.91
C VAL A 86 44.73 27.36 63.49
N LEU A 87 45.44 26.69 64.42
CA LEU A 87 46.06 25.38 64.15
C LEU A 87 45.01 24.30 63.85
N ALA A 88 43.85 24.34 64.51
CA ALA A 88 42.74 23.42 64.22
C ALA A 88 42.14 23.67 62.82
N ALA A 89 41.99 24.94 62.40
CA ALA A 89 41.52 25.30 61.08
C ALA A 89 42.46 24.77 59.99
N MET A 90 43.78 24.98 60.13
CA MET A 90 44.79 24.45 59.20
C MET A 90 44.74 22.91 59.10
N ARG A 91 44.69 22.19 60.24
CA ARG A 91 44.56 20.72 60.25
C ARG A 91 43.29 20.23 59.56
N SER A 92 42.18 20.94 59.73
CA SER A 92 40.89 20.54 59.15
C SER A 92 40.88 20.58 57.62
N ARG A 93 41.84 21.28 57.01
CA ARG A 93 41.98 21.44 55.56
C ARG A 93 43.14 20.70 54.93
N GLY A 94 43.84 19.87 55.71
CA GLY A 94 44.84 18.95 55.18
C GLY A 94 46.29 19.38 55.38
N VAL A 95 46.56 20.55 55.96
CA VAL A 95 47.92 20.99 56.27
C VAL A 95 48.53 20.12 57.37
N ASP A 96 49.72 19.56 57.14
CA ASP A 96 50.49 18.81 58.14
C ASP A 96 51.19 19.77 59.13
N VAL A 97 50.36 20.33 60.03
CA VAL A 97 50.77 21.33 61.02
C VAL A 97 51.87 20.82 61.95
N ASP A 98 51.84 19.54 62.32
CA ASP A 98 52.81 18.99 63.28
C ASP A 98 54.21 18.93 62.64
N ALA A 99 54.30 18.50 61.37
CA ALA A 99 55.56 18.53 60.62
C ALA A 99 56.05 19.96 60.35
N ALA A 100 55.15 20.89 60.04
CA ALA A 100 55.49 22.28 59.77
C ALA A 100 56.01 23.02 61.02
N LEU A 101 55.44 22.76 62.20
CA LEU A 101 55.92 23.31 63.48
C LEU A 101 57.27 22.69 63.89
N GLU A 102 57.46 21.38 63.71
CA GLU A 102 58.72 20.70 64.08
C GLU A 102 59.90 21.12 63.20
N SER A 103 59.65 21.38 61.91
CA SER A 103 60.67 21.85 60.96
C SER A 103 60.99 23.35 61.10
N GLY A 104 60.18 24.11 61.86
CA GLY A 104 60.28 25.57 61.95
C GLY A 104 59.72 26.32 60.74
N ALA A 105 59.12 25.58 59.79
CA ALA A 105 58.48 26.13 58.60
C ALA A 105 57.17 26.88 58.90
N LEU A 106 56.50 26.57 60.02
CA LEU A 106 55.33 27.31 60.50
C LEU A 106 55.59 27.83 61.92
N SER A 107 55.23 29.08 62.20
CA SER A 107 55.08 29.59 63.56
C SER A 107 53.76 30.35 63.72
N VAL A 108 53.09 30.15 64.85
CA VAL A 108 51.85 30.86 65.20
C VAL A 108 52.06 31.60 66.51
N HIS A 109 51.85 32.91 66.48
CA HIS A 109 52.05 33.82 67.60
C HIS A 109 50.74 34.51 67.96
N THR A 110 50.57 34.85 69.23
CA THR A 110 49.55 35.81 69.64
C THR A 110 50.05 37.25 69.47
N GLU A 111 49.16 38.20 69.25
CA GLU A 111 49.50 39.64 69.23
C GLU A 111 50.37 40.08 70.42
N ALA A 112 50.09 39.58 71.63
CA ALA A 112 50.83 39.88 72.86
C ALA A 112 52.28 39.36 72.87
N GLU A 113 52.63 38.41 72.00
CA GLU A 113 53.99 37.88 71.85
C GLU A 113 54.81 38.67 70.81
N THR A 114 54.15 39.52 70.01
CA THR A 114 54.73 40.26 68.89
C THR A 114 54.99 41.74 69.26
N TYR A 115 54.40 42.68 68.52
CA TYR A 115 54.56 44.12 68.64
C TYR A 115 53.60 44.80 69.63
N ARG A 116 52.81 44.01 70.38
CA ARG A 116 51.95 44.48 71.48
C ARG A 116 52.32 43.91 72.85
N ARG A 117 53.58 43.51 73.07
CA ARG A 117 54.06 42.94 74.36
C ARG A 117 53.76 43.80 75.59
N THR A 118 53.63 45.11 75.42
CA THR A 118 53.35 46.08 76.48
C THR A 118 51.86 46.39 76.67
N GLY A 119 50.99 45.86 75.79
CA GLY A 119 49.56 46.17 75.71
C GLY A 119 49.22 47.32 74.75
N GLU A 120 50.22 48.08 74.31
CA GLU A 120 50.11 49.15 73.30
C GLU A 120 50.94 48.78 72.06
N PHE A 121 50.63 49.35 70.89
CA PHE A 121 51.42 49.16 69.68
C PHE A 121 52.82 49.80 69.84
N ASP A 122 53.87 49.04 69.58
CA ASP A 122 55.26 49.51 69.63
C ASP A 122 55.93 49.34 68.26
N ARG A 123 56.20 50.49 67.62
CA ARG A 123 56.87 50.60 66.31
C ARG A 123 58.21 49.88 66.25
N ASP A 124 59.09 50.11 67.24
CA ASP A 124 60.43 49.54 67.23
C ASP A 124 60.37 48.02 67.44
N ALA A 125 59.40 47.55 68.24
CA ALA A 125 59.14 46.12 68.44
C ALA A 125 58.59 45.44 67.18
N MET A 126 57.76 46.12 66.39
CA MET A 126 57.21 45.62 65.12
C MET A 126 58.29 45.47 64.04
N LEU A 127 59.12 46.49 63.86
CA LEU A 127 60.28 46.41 62.96
C LEU A 127 61.22 45.28 63.38
N SER A 128 61.58 45.23 64.67
CA SER A 128 62.49 44.19 65.19
C SER A 128 61.91 42.79 65.02
N PHE A 129 60.62 42.59 65.24
CA PHE A 129 59.97 41.29 65.10
C PHE A 129 60.04 40.79 63.66
N TRP A 130 59.69 41.63 62.68
CA TRP A 130 59.72 41.22 61.27
C TRP A 130 61.15 41.09 60.72
N GLU A 131 62.08 41.97 61.11
CA GLU A 131 63.49 41.87 60.73
C GLU A 131 64.14 40.58 61.29
N GLU A 132 63.89 40.23 62.55
CA GLU A 132 64.37 38.98 63.15
C GLU A 132 63.77 37.76 62.44
N THR A 133 62.47 37.80 62.16
CA THR A 133 61.76 36.69 61.51
C THR A 133 62.26 36.43 60.08
N LEU A 134 62.53 37.50 59.33
CA LEU A 134 63.10 37.44 57.99
C LEU A 134 64.57 36.98 58.00
N ALA A 135 65.36 37.47 58.95
CA ALA A 135 66.75 37.05 59.13
C ALA A 135 66.86 35.56 59.49
N ASP A 136 65.99 35.07 60.37
CA ASP A 136 65.89 33.65 60.72
C ASP A 136 65.45 32.80 59.52
N ALA A 137 64.45 33.25 58.74
CA ALA A 137 64.01 32.53 57.53
C ALA A 137 65.16 32.36 56.53
N THR A 138 65.95 33.40 56.34
CA THR A 138 67.14 33.38 55.47
C THR A 138 68.26 32.49 56.05
N ALA A 139 68.46 32.51 57.37
CA ALA A 139 69.49 31.71 58.04
C ALA A 139 69.19 30.20 58.01
N ASP A 140 67.90 29.84 58.06
CA ASP A 140 67.42 28.45 58.02
C ASP A 140 67.18 27.92 56.57
N GLU A 141 67.66 28.64 55.55
CA GLU A 141 67.61 28.28 54.12
C GLU A 141 66.18 28.16 53.52
N PHE A 142 65.19 28.88 54.06
CA PHE A 142 63.86 28.98 53.44
C PHE A 142 63.88 29.87 52.18
N THR A 143 62.97 29.61 51.24
CA THR A 143 62.91 30.31 49.93
C THR A 143 62.34 31.73 50.02
N GLY A 144 61.64 32.05 51.11
CA GLY A 144 61.00 33.34 51.34
C GLY A 144 60.25 33.34 52.67
N LEU A 145 59.53 34.42 52.97
CA LEU A 145 58.72 34.55 54.17
C LEU A 145 57.26 34.89 53.79
N ARG A 146 56.30 34.18 54.39
CA ARG A 146 54.87 34.39 54.19
C ARG A 146 54.18 34.63 55.51
N ALA A 147 53.47 35.73 55.64
CA ALA A 147 52.84 36.13 56.89
C ALA A 147 51.32 36.31 56.73
N ALA A 148 50.55 35.85 57.70
CA ALA A 148 49.14 36.19 57.83
C ALA A 148 48.90 36.82 59.21
N ALA A 149 48.30 38.01 59.25
CA ALA A 149 48.10 38.75 60.49
C ALA A 149 46.64 39.18 60.65
N GLU A 150 46.06 38.87 61.80
CA GLU A 150 44.74 39.37 62.19
C GLU A 150 44.88 40.79 62.72
N MET A 151 44.15 41.74 62.11
CA MET A 151 44.33 43.17 62.40
C MET A 151 43.44 43.71 63.52
N THR A 152 42.56 42.86 64.06
CA THR A 152 41.49 43.20 65.01
C THR A 152 41.99 43.94 66.26
N TRP A 153 43.27 43.79 66.60
CA TRP A 153 43.97 44.43 67.71
C TRP A 153 43.92 45.96 67.63
N ALA A 154 43.82 46.52 66.42
CA ALA A 154 43.68 47.95 66.18
C ALA A 154 42.37 48.54 66.75
N LEU A 155 41.39 47.69 67.08
CA LEU A 155 40.11 48.10 67.67
C LEU A 155 40.15 48.24 69.20
N GLU A 156 41.16 47.68 69.88
CA GLU A 156 41.24 47.65 71.35
C GLU A 156 42.04 48.82 71.96
N ALA A 157 42.67 49.65 71.14
CA ALA A 157 43.36 50.85 71.62
C ALA A 157 42.34 51.98 71.90
N ASP A 158 42.66 52.88 72.84
CA ASP A 158 41.92 54.14 73.04
C ASP A 158 41.97 55.03 71.76
N ASP A 159 41.60 56.32 71.82
CA ASP A 159 41.45 57.27 70.68
C ASP A 159 42.59 57.31 69.60
N THR A 160 43.68 56.53 69.71
CA THR A 160 44.84 56.42 68.78
C THR A 160 44.92 55.14 67.94
N GLY A 161 44.09 54.11 68.16
CA GLY A 161 44.25 52.80 67.48
C GLY A 161 44.20 52.84 65.94
N PHE A 162 43.56 53.86 65.38
CA PHE A 162 43.55 54.12 63.94
C PHE A 162 44.89 54.67 63.41
N ASP A 163 45.51 55.58 64.16
CA ASP A 163 46.82 56.14 63.79
C ASP A 163 47.90 55.04 63.89
N ASP A 164 47.78 54.15 64.88
CA ASP A 164 48.66 53.00 65.08
C ASP A 164 48.55 51.96 63.95
N LEU A 165 47.33 51.70 63.43
CA LEU A 165 47.11 50.82 62.27
C LEU A 165 47.67 51.42 60.98
N CYS A 166 47.48 52.73 60.77
CA CYS A 166 48.08 53.43 59.63
C CYS A 166 49.61 53.41 59.71
N GLU A 167 50.18 53.59 60.91
CA GLU A 167 51.62 53.50 61.14
C GLU A 167 52.15 52.05 60.96
N TYR A 168 51.38 51.03 61.35
CA TYR A 168 51.70 49.63 61.06
C TYR A 168 51.78 49.33 59.55
N GLU A 169 50.78 49.78 58.79
CA GLU A 169 50.74 49.63 57.33
C GLU A 169 51.85 50.47 56.64
N GLU A 170 52.17 51.66 57.18
CA GLU A 170 53.30 52.50 56.75
C GLU A 170 54.64 51.80 56.98
N LEU A 171 54.80 51.01 58.04
CA LEU A 171 56.06 50.35 58.37
C LEU A 171 56.27 49.05 57.62
N LEU A 172 55.20 48.32 57.30
CA LEU A 172 55.26 47.12 56.48
C LEU A 172 55.72 47.46 55.05
N ASN A 173 55.09 48.42 54.38
CA ASN A 173 55.35 48.62 52.94
C ASN A 173 56.82 48.93 52.56
N PRO A 174 57.61 49.74 53.31
CA PRO A 174 59.01 50.09 53.00
C PRO A 174 60.07 49.09 53.50
N LEU A 175 59.70 48.13 54.36
CA LEU A 175 60.66 47.16 54.93
C LEU A 175 61.21 46.18 53.88
N TYR A 176 60.60 46.09 52.69
CA TYR A 176 60.74 44.91 51.81
C TYR A 176 61.14 45.20 50.36
N ASN A 177 61.73 46.35 50.08
CA ASN A 177 62.41 46.54 48.79
C ASN A 177 63.68 45.66 48.78
N ASP A 178 63.64 44.58 47.99
CA ASP A 178 64.70 43.57 47.72
C ASP A 178 64.63 42.17 48.41
N ASP A 179 63.57 41.78 49.16
CA ASP A 179 63.38 40.39 49.67
C ASP A 179 62.07 39.67 49.22
N ASP A 180 62.06 38.33 49.08
CA ASP A 180 60.88 37.51 48.67
C ASP A 180 59.90 37.32 49.84
N TYR A 181 58.87 38.18 49.90
CA TYR A 181 57.96 38.28 51.05
C TYR A 181 56.50 38.55 50.65
N ALA A 182 55.54 37.85 51.27
CA ALA A 182 54.11 38.03 51.05
C ALA A 182 53.32 38.15 52.37
N VAL A 183 52.40 39.12 52.47
CA VAL A 183 51.60 39.35 53.69
C VAL A 183 50.11 39.39 53.40
N LEU A 184 49.34 38.66 54.20
CA LEU A 184 47.88 38.72 54.23
C LEU A 184 47.41 39.40 55.52
N CYS A 185 47.00 40.66 55.40
CA CYS A 185 46.36 41.42 56.47
C CYS A 185 44.86 41.16 56.48
N GLN A 186 44.34 40.67 57.61
CA GLN A 186 42.97 40.19 57.74
C GLN A 186 42.13 41.16 58.57
N TYR A 187 41.06 41.68 57.97
CA TYR A 187 40.16 42.69 58.53
C TYR A 187 38.72 42.18 58.60
N ASN A 188 38.15 42.16 59.80
CA ASN A 188 36.74 41.79 59.96
C ASN A 188 35.80 42.96 59.56
N ARG A 189 35.01 42.76 58.51
CA ARG A 189 34.12 43.76 57.90
C ARG A 189 33.12 44.38 58.88
N ASP A 190 32.62 43.58 59.82
CA ASP A 190 31.60 43.99 60.80
C ASP A 190 32.20 44.69 62.03
N ARG A 191 33.48 44.43 62.33
CA ARG A 191 34.15 45.03 63.49
C ARG A 191 34.85 46.36 63.16
N PHE A 192 35.38 46.51 61.94
CA PHE A 192 36.05 47.74 61.50
C PHE A 192 35.07 48.80 60.97
N PRO A 193 35.20 50.09 61.36
CA PRO A 193 34.43 51.17 60.74
C PRO A 193 34.70 51.28 59.23
N ALA A 194 33.69 51.68 58.46
CA ALA A 194 33.78 51.76 57.00
C ALA A 194 34.84 52.76 56.51
N GLU A 195 35.09 53.82 57.27
CA GLU A 195 36.17 54.78 56.98
C GLU A 195 37.55 54.12 57.02
N ILE A 196 37.76 53.15 57.91
CA ILE A 196 39.04 52.43 58.06
C ILE A 196 39.26 51.50 56.87
N LEU A 197 38.25 50.68 56.56
CA LEU A 197 38.33 49.75 55.42
C LEU A 197 38.51 50.48 54.09
N HIS A 198 38.00 51.71 53.97
CA HIS A 198 38.23 52.56 52.81
C HIS A 198 39.69 53.03 52.69
N ASP A 199 40.40 53.22 53.80
CA ASP A 199 41.82 53.57 53.78
C ASP A 199 42.70 52.32 53.60
N VAL A 200 42.30 51.16 54.14
CA VAL A 200 42.89 49.83 53.83
C VAL A 200 42.88 49.57 52.31
N LEU A 201 41.77 49.89 51.62
CA LEU A 201 41.67 49.82 50.16
C LEU A 201 42.62 50.78 49.41
N LYS A 202 43.26 51.74 50.07
CA LYS A 202 44.26 52.60 49.44
C LYS A 202 45.68 52.16 49.76
N THR A 203 45.89 51.37 50.80
CA THR A 203 47.22 50.97 51.27
C THR A 203 47.64 49.57 50.80
N HIS A 204 46.70 48.79 50.26
CA HIS A 204 46.96 47.43 49.77
C HIS A 204 46.89 47.34 48.23
N PRO A 205 47.94 46.88 47.54
CA PRO A 205 47.96 46.69 46.09
C PRO A 205 47.05 45.54 45.63
N PHE A 206 46.76 44.59 46.51
CA PHE A 206 45.91 43.44 46.21
C PHE A 206 44.79 43.28 47.22
N LEU A 207 43.60 42.94 46.74
CA LEU A 207 42.43 42.63 47.56
C LEU A 207 41.99 41.20 47.27
N VAL A 208 41.96 40.36 48.30
CA VAL A 208 41.32 39.05 48.24
C VAL A 208 39.81 39.27 48.22
N HIS A 209 39.16 38.92 47.11
CA HIS A 209 37.71 39.06 46.99
C HIS A 209 37.01 37.83 47.58
N ASP A 210 37.49 36.65 47.27
CA ASP A 210 36.96 35.38 47.75
C ASP A 210 38.09 34.36 47.92
N ASP A 211 37.74 33.11 48.20
CA ASP A 211 38.67 32.00 48.46
C ASP A 211 39.57 31.65 47.27
N THR A 212 39.24 32.13 46.07
CA THR A 212 39.98 31.79 44.83
C THR A 212 40.37 33.00 43.99
N THR A 213 39.85 34.19 44.25
CA THR A 213 40.02 35.37 43.39
C THR A 213 40.70 36.51 44.13
N VAL A 214 41.83 36.98 43.57
CA VAL A 214 42.50 38.21 44.00
C VAL A 214 42.30 39.28 42.94
N CYS A 215 41.82 40.44 43.36
CA CYS A 215 41.71 41.60 42.49
C CYS A 215 42.95 42.48 42.66
N GLN A 216 43.57 42.86 41.55
CA GLN A 216 44.51 43.97 41.55
C GLN A 216 43.74 45.25 41.90
N ASN A 217 44.13 45.89 43.00
CA ASN A 217 43.36 46.96 43.59
C ASN A 217 43.66 48.29 42.89
N PHE A 218 42.82 48.67 41.94
CA PHE A 218 42.93 49.94 41.22
C PHE A 218 42.71 51.19 42.10
N TYR A 219 42.28 51.03 43.37
CA TYR A 219 42.21 52.12 44.35
C TYR A 219 43.50 52.30 45.15
N TYR A 220 44.44 51.35 45.05
CA TYR A 220 45.73 51.40 45.73
C TYR A 220 46.49 52.68 45.40
N THR A 221 47.10 53.27 46.42
CA THR A 221 47.95 54.45 46.32
C THR A 221 49.31 54.14 46.91
N PRO A 222 50.38 54.19 46.09
CA PRO A 222 51.73 53.98 46.60
C PRO A 222 52.00 54.89 47.81
N PRO A 223 52.65 54.39 48.87
CA PRO A 223 52.88 55.16 50.10
C PRO A 223 53.54 56.53 49.86
N GLU A 224 54.43 56.61 48.85
CA GLU A 224 55.13 57.81 48.43
C GLU A 224 54.17 58.91 47.92
N GLU A 225 53.10 58.54 47.23
CA GLU A 225 52.06 59.45 46.72
C GLU A 225 51.03 59.81 47.79
N TYR A 226 50.81 58.93 48.77
CA TYR A 226 49.82 59.13 49.82
C TYR A 226 50.25 60.21 50.83
N PHE A 227 51.56 60.35 51.09
CA PHE A 227 52.12 61.29 52.07
C PHE A 227 53.01 62.40 51.46
N GLY A 228 53.26 62.37 50.14
CA GLY A 228 54.05 63.38 49.44
C GLY A 228 53.36 64.75 49.28
N PRO A 229 54.12 65.86 49.12
CA PRO A 229 53.56 67.21 48.96
C PRO A 229 52.75 67.39 47.65
N ASP A 230 52.94 66.51 46.66
CA ASP A 230 52.32 66.57 45.33
C ASP A 230 51.10 65.61 45.16
N ARG A 231 50.64 64.99 46.26
CA ARG A 231 49.51 64.03 46.30
C ARG A 231 48.32 64.36 45.38
N PRO A 232 47.77 65.60 45.35
CA PRO A 232 46.57 65.87 44.54
C PRO A 232 46.80 65.76 43.02
N SER A 233 48.03 65.96 42.54
CA SER A 233 48.35 65.91 41.11
C SER A 233 48.51 64.47 40.64
N GLN A 234 49.30 63.67 41.36
CA GLN A 234 49.52 62.26 41.05
C GLN A 234 48.22 61.45 41.13
N GLU A 235 47.39 61.72 42.14
CA GLU A 235 46.07 61.09 42.28
C GLU A 235 45.14 61.40 41.08
N LEU A 236 45.20 62.62 40.53
CA LEU A 236 44.42 63.03 39.37
C LEU A 236 44.89 62.35 38.08
N ASP A 237 46.19 62.34 37.84
CA ASP A 237 46.77 61.76 36.61
C ASP A 237 46.48 60.25 36.51
N ARG A 238 46.63 59.53 37.62
CA ARG A 238 46.27 58.11 37.69
C ARG A 238 44.79 57.86 37.42
N LYS A 239 43.90 58.64 38.06
CA LYS A 239 42.45 58.53 37.82
C LYS A 239 42.07 58.78 36.36
N LEU A 240 42.77 59.70 35.69
CA LEU A 240 42.57 59.97 34.26
C LEU A 240 43.07 58.82 33.38
N ALA A 241 44.25 58.26 33.68
CA ALA A 241 44.79 57.09 32.97
C ALA A 241 43.83 55.89 33.05
N THR A 242 43.36 55.55 34.25
CA THR A 242 42.40 54.45 34.46
C THR A 242 41.09 54.64 33.68
N LEU A 243 40.65 55.89 33.48
CA LEU A 243 39.45 56.18 32.67
C LEU A 243 39.68 55.89 31.18
N VAL A 244 40.88 56.20 30.67
CA VAL A 244 41.25 55.92 29.27
C VAL A 244 41.34 54.41 29.06
N ASP A 245 42.10 53.71 29.90
CA ASP A 245 42.30 52.26 29.76
C ASP A 245 40.99 51.48 29.79
N ARG A 246 40.06 51.85 30.69
CA ARG A 246 38.73 51.22 30.75
C ARG A 246 37.88 51.53 29.51
N THR A 247 38.03 52.71 28.93
CA THR A 247 37.28 53.08 27.72
C THR A 247 37.80 52.32 26.51
N ASP A 248 39.11 52.16 26.38
CA ASP A 248 39.74 51.44 25.27
C ASP A 248 39.47 49.93 25.34
N ALA A 249 39.56 49.34 26.53
CA ALA A 249 39.17 47.94 26.75
C ALA A 249 37.71 47.69 26.36
N ARG A 250 36.78 48.57 26.78
CA ARG A 250 35.36 48.44 26.43
C ARG A 250 35.13 48.56 24.92
N THR A 251 35.77 49.51 24.27
CA THR A 251 35.63 49.75 22.82
C THR A 251 36.15 48.55 22.02
N THR A 252 37.22 47.89 22.47
CA THR A 252 37.78 46.70 21.85
C THR A 252 36.80 45.51 21.92
N ILE A 253 36.19 45.28 23.08
CA ILE A 253 35.17 44.22 23.28
C ILE A 253 33.95 44.49 22.38
N GLU A 254 33.40 45.70 22.41
CA GLU A 254 32.22 46.08 21.60
C GLU A 254 32.49 45.91 20.09
N THR A 255 33.70 46.22 19.64
CA THR A 255 34.12 46.03 18.25
C THR A 255 34.22 44.55 17.90
N HIS A 256 34.79 43.71 18.78
CA HIS A 256 34.88 42.27 18.57
C HIS A 256 33.51 41.61 18.46
N GLU A 257 32.59 41.93 19.38
CA GLU A 257 31.22 41.41 19.38
C GLU A 257 30.43 41.82 18.12
N ARG A 258 30.67 43.03 17.60
CA ARG A 258 30.02 43.52 16.37
C ARG A 258 30.35 42.61 15.18
N TYR A 259 31.63 42.40 14.91
CA TYR A 259 32.07 41.63 13.75
C TYR A 259 31.71 40.14 13.85
N GLN A 260 31.72 39.56 15.06
CA GLN A 260 31.21 38.20 15.27
C GLN A 260 29.71 38.10 14.96
N ARG A 261 28.91 39.10 15.39
CA ARG A 261 27.47 39.13 15.09
C ARG A 261 27.21 39.22 13.59
N GLU A 262 27.90 40.11 12.89
CA GLU A 262 27.74 40.29 11.44
C GLU A 262 28.14 39.03 10.66
N LEU A 263 29.21 38.32 11.07
CA LEU A 263 29.54 37.00 10.51
C LEU A 263 28.35 36.04 10.58
N TYR A 264 27.80 35.84 11.79
CA TYR A 264 26.67 34.93 11.99
C TYR A 264 25.41 35.37 11.22
N GLU A 265 25.16 36.67 11.10
CA GLU A 265 24.03 37.21 10.32
C GLU A 265 24.16 36.87 8.83
N ILE A 266 25.35 37.00 8.24
CA ILE A 266 25.59 36.66 6.82
C ILE A 266 25.25 35.19 6.56
N ILE A 267 25.75 34.27 7.39
CA ILE A 267 25.56 32.83 7.20
C ILE A 267 24.12 32.40 7.49
N ALA A 268 23.51 32.99 8.52
CA ALA A 268 22.13 32.71 8.89
C ALA A 268 21.11 33.36 7.96
N THR A 269 21.53 34.20 7.00
CA THR A 269 20.62 34.88 6.06
C THR A 269 19.84 33.84 5.23
N PRO A 270 18.51 33.73 5.41
CA PRO A 270 17.71 32.78 4.66
C PRO A 270 17.65 33.17 3.18
N HIS A 271 17.77 32.19 2.29
CA HIS A 271 17.64 32.34 0.82
C HIS A 271 18.73 33.13 0.09
N ALA A 272 19.79 33.59 0.77
CA ALA A 272 20.97 34.09 0.08
C ALA A 272 21.68 32.95 -0.67
N SER A 273 22.13 33.20 -1.90
CA SER A 273 22.97 32.24 -2.62
C SER A 273 24.34 32.10 -1.94
N PHE A 274 25.06 31.02 -2.26
CA PHE A 274 26.45 30.84 -1.80
C PHE A 274 27.32 32.03 -2.20
N ASP A 275 27.26 32.45 -3.47
CA ASP A 275 28.00 33.60 -3.96
C ASP A 275 27.68 34.88 -3.16
N GLU A 276 26.40 35.13 -2.83
CA GLU A 276 26.00 36.28 -2.01
C GLU A 276 26.59 36.23 -0.60
N LYS A 277 26.67 35.04 0.00
CA LYS A 277 27.26 34.84 1.34
C LYS A 277 28.77 34.99 1.30
N ILE A 278 29.45 34.40 0.33
CA ILE A 278 30.90 34.53 0.15
C ILE A 278 31.28 35.99 -0.07
N ALA A 279 30.60 36.70 -0.99
CA ALA A 279 30.81 38.13 -1.19
C ALA A 279 30.64 38.92 0.12
N GLY A 280 29.61 38.61 0.91
CA GLY A 280 29.39 39.23 2.23
C GLY A 280 30.53 38.97 3.23
N LEU A 281 31.02 37.73 3.30
CA LEU A 281 32.15 37.36 4.16
C LEU A 281 33.44 38.06 3.71
N LEU A 282 33.69 38.16 2.40
CA LEU A 282 34.84 38.87 1.84
C LEU A 282 34.78 40.38 2.13
N GLU A 283 33.62 41.00 2.03
CA GLU A 283 33.44 42.42 2.36
C GLU A 283 33.66 42.69 3.86
N LEU A 284 33.11 41.83 4.73
CA LEU A 284 33.29 41.90 6.18
C LEU A 284 34.76 41.68 6.59
N GLY A 285 35.43 40.72 5.94
CA GLY A 285 36.85 40.45 6.15
C GLY A 285 37.74 41.63 5.76
N ARG A 286 37.47 42.29 4.62
CA ARG A 286 38.17 43.52 4.22
C ARG A 286 38.02 44.63 5.24
N GLU A 287 36.80 44.88 5.73
CA GLU A 287 36.55 45.92 6.75
C GLU A 287 37.28 45.59 8.07
N ARG A 288 37.12 44.36 8.58
CA ARG A 288 37.69 43.95 9.86
C ARG A 288 39.22 43.94 9.83
N LEU A 289 39.78 43.36 8.78
CA LEU A 289 41.22 43.20 8.62
C LEU A 289 41.87 44.47 8.09
N GLY A 290 41.12 45.48 7.65
CA GLY A 290 41.68 46.71 7.08
C GLY A 290 42.53 46.46 5.83
N LEU A 291 42.09 45.53 4.97
CA LEU A 291 42.77 45.15 3.74
C LEU A 291 41.93 45.54 2.52
N GLU A 292 42.60 45.92 1.43
CA GLU A 292 41.96 46.48 0.24
C GLU A 292 41.22 45.45 -0.61
N ILE A 293 41.61 44.17 -0.56
CA ILE A 293 41.12 43.12 -1.44
C ILE A 293 40.82 41.87 -0.60
N GLY A 294 39.72 41.19 -0.91
CA GLY A 294 39.38 39.87 -0.39
C GLY A 294 38.93 38.97 -1.52
N TYR A 295 39.37 37.73 -1.58
CA TYR A 295 39.01 36.78 -2.63
C TYR A 295 38.98 35.34 -2.14
N PHE A 296 38.16 34.52 -2.78
CA PHE A 296 37.98 33.10 -2.52
C PHE A 296 38.32 32.30 -3.78
N THR A 297 39.05 31.21 -3.61
CA THR A 297 39.53 30.36 -4.71
C THR A 297 39.09 28.92 -4.57
N GLU A 298 38.97 28.23 -5.69
CA GLU A 298 38.77 26.78 -5.82
C GLU A 298 39.96 26.18 -6.56
N THR A 299 40.42 25.02 -6.10
CA THR A 299 41.47 24.23 -6.75
C THR A 299 40.81 23.29 -7.76
N LEU A 300 41.17 23.41 -9.05
CA LEU A 300 40.56 22.61 -10.12
C LEU A 300 41.31 21.29 -10.37
N ASP A 301 42.63 21.31 -10.19
CA ASP A 301 43.54 20.17 -10.29
C ASP A 301 44.84 20.47 -9.52
N GLU A 302 45.79 19.53 -9.47
CA GLU A 302 47.05 19.67 -8.73
C GLU A 302 47.87 20.94 -9.07
N ASN A 303 47.63 21.55 -10.24
CA ASN A 303 48.43 22.68 -10.74
C ASN A 303 47.63 23.93 -11.10
N THR A 304 46.30 23.93 -10.93
CA THR A 304 45.44 24.99 -11.45
C THR A 304 44.41 25.41 -10.41
N PHE A 305 44.21 26.72 -10.27
CA PHE A 305 43.16 27.28 -9.40
C PHE A 305 42.31 28.30 -10.16
N GLU A 306 41.10 28.52 -9.66
CA GLU A 306 40.18 29.56 -10.14
C GLU A 306 39.79 30.50 -8.99
N ILE A 307 39.72 31.79 -9.27
CA ILE A 307 39.11 32.77 -8.36
C ILE A 307 37.59 32.69 -8.54
N VAL A 308 36.91 32.09 -7.57
CA VAL A 308 35.45 31.92 -7.57
C VAL A 308 34.76 33.26 -7.32
N ASP A 309 35.24 34.01 -6.33
CA ASP A 309 34.69 35.32 -6.00
C ASP A 309 35.78 36.29 -5.47
N ALA A 310 35.58 37.58 -5.67
CA ALA A 310 36.50 38.62 -5.22
C ALA A 310 35.79 39.96 -5.00
N VAL A 311 36.16 40.62 -3.90
CA VAL A 311 35.67 41.93 -3.49
C VAL A 311 36.85 42.89 -3.32
N GLY A 312 36.69 44.12 -3.82
CA GLY A 312 37.77 45.10 -3.93
C GLY A 312 38.25 45.28 -5.36
N ALA A 313 38.92 46.40 -5.64
CA ALA A 313 39.38 46.71 -6.99
C ALA A 313 40.86 46.33 -7.14
N HIS A 314 41.13 45.32 -7.99
CA HIS A 314 42.49 44.93 -8.37
C HIS A 314 42.53 44.59 -9.86
N GLU A 315 43.70 44.75 -10.50
CA GLU A 315 43.83 44.50 -11.94
C GLU A 315 43.78 43.00 -12.27
N ASN A 316 44.37 42.16 -11.42
CA ASN A 316 44.59 40.73 -11.66
C ASN A 316 43.80 39.78 -10.74
N ILE A 317 43.02 40.28 -9.77
CA ILE A 317 42.20 39.47 -8.85
C ILE A 317 40.73 39.76 -9.17
N ARG A 318 40.09 38.87 -9.93
CA ARG A 318 38.70 39.01 -10.38
C ARG A 318 38.04 37.63 -10.48
N PRO A 319 36.72 37.51 -10.29
CA PRO A 319 36.01 36.24 -10.47
C PRO A 319 36.22 35.67 -11.88
N GLY A 320 36.39 34.34 -11.98
CA GLY A 320 36.61 33.59 -13.22
C GLY A 320 38.03 33.65 -13.80
N VAL A 321 39.00 34.18 -13.04
CA VAL A 321 40.41 34.12 -13.43
C VAL A 321 40.98 32.77 -13.01
N THR A 322 41.48 32.01 -13.97
CA THR A 322 42.14 30.72 -13.77
C THR A 322 43.64 30.85 -14.03
N ASP A 323 44.47 30.31 -13.14
CA ASP A 323 45.93 30.42 -13.25
C ASP A 323 46.66 29.19 -12.68
N SER A 324 47.96 29.11 -13.01
CA SER A 324 48.86 28.09 -12.47
C SER A 324 49.11 28.33 -10.98
N LEU A 325 48.94 27.30 -10.17
CA LEU A 325 49.11 27.31 -8.71
C LEU A 325 50.48 27.89 -8.32
N SER A 326 51.53 27.50 -9.05
CA SER A 326 52.95 27.92 -8.87
C SER A 326 53.26 29.41 -9.11
N GLU A 327 52.30 30.18 -9.61
CA GLU A 327 52.45 31.63 -9.81
C GLU A 327 51.62 32.45 -8.79
N THR A 328 51.15 31.83 -7.69
CA THR A 328 50.20 32.47 -6.77
C THR A 328 50.55 32.33 -5.30
N TYR A 329 49.97 33.21 -4.48
CA TYR A 329 50.10 33.12 -3.03
C TYR A 329 49.40 31.88 -2.44
N CYS A 330 48.50 31.25 -3.19
CA CYS A 330 47.79 30.04 -2.82
C CYS A 330 48.74 28.83 -2.70
N GLU A 331 49.77 28.72 -3.57
CA GLU A 331 50.79 27.65 -3.45
C GLU A 331 51.48 27.69 -2.08
N LYS A 332 51.77 28.88 -1.55
CA LYS A 332 52.40 29.01 -0.24
C LYS A 332 51.48 28.55 0.88
N LEU A 333 50.18 28.85 0.79
CA LEU A 333 49.17 28.39 1.76
C LEU A 333 49.02 26.87 1.72
N LEU A 334 49.03 26.29 0.52
CA LEU A 334 48.92 24.84 0.33
C LEU A 334 50.18 24.09 0.76
N ALA A 335 51.36 24.72 0.63
CA ALA A 335 52.64 24.15 1.05
C ALA A 335 52.93 24.27 2.56
N SER A 336 52.11 24.99 3.33
CA SER A 336 52.35 25.25 4.75
C SER A 336 51.06 25.05 5.55
N PRO A 337 50.97 24.10 6.49
CA PRO A 337 49.73 23.82 7.19
C PRO A 337 49.29 25.02 8.04
N GLY A 338 48.19 25.66 7.64
CA GLY A 338 47.53 26.73 8.37
C GLY A 338 47.39 28.05 7.61
N ARG A 339 47.47 29.16 8.35
CA ARG A 339 47.30 30.53 7.84
C ARG A 339 48.64 31.19 7.53
N ILE A 340 48.67 32.05 6.53
CA ILE A 340 49.83 32.89 6.22
C ILE A 340 49.47 34.35 6.44
N ALA A 341 50.27 35.04 7.26
CA ALA A 341 50.10 36.45 7.60
C ALA A 341 51.38 37.24 7.30
N VAL A 342 51.32 38.13 6.31
CA VAL A 342 52.42 39.00 5.87
C VAL A 342 51.97 40.44 5.94
N ARG A 343 52.70 41.26 6.73
CA ARG A 343 52.43 42.70 6.87
C ARG A 343 53.23 43.57 5.91
N ASP A 344 54.37 43.06 5.47
CA ASP A 344 55.31 43.70 4.58
C ASP A 344 56.01 42.60 3.76
N ALA A 345 55.70 42.55 2.48
CA ALA A 345 56.24 41.58 1.54
C ALA A 345 57.77 41.69 1.39
N ALA A 346 58.35 42.89 1.49
CA ALA A 346 59.80 43.07 1.42
C ALA A 346 60.49 42.51 2.67
N GLU A 347 59.89 42.68 3.85
CA GLU A 347 60.40 42.08 5.09
C GLU A 347 60.26 40.56 5.10
N ALA A 348 59.17 40.03 4.55
CA ALA A 348 58.93 38.59 4.42
C ALA A 348 59.76 37.92 3.30
N GLY A 349 60.51 38.71 2.51
CA GLY A 349 61.32 38.21 1.40
C GLY A 349 60.50 37.74 0.20
N TRP A 350 59.29 38.25 0.03
CA TRP A 350 58.37 37.90 -1.05
C TRP A 350 58.57 38.73 -2.33
N THR A 351 59.47 39.72 -2.33
CA THR A 351 59.66 40.62 -3.48
C THR A 351 60.20 39.95 -4.75
N ASP A 352 60.86 38.80 -4.61
CA ASP A 352 61.35 37.98 -5.74
C ASP A 352 60.38 36.82 -6.07
N ASP A 353 59.19 36.79 -5.46
CA ASP A 353 58.20 35.74 -5.63
C ASP A 353 57.36 35.96 -6.90
N PRO A 354 57.12 34.92 -7.73
CA PRO A 354 56.28 35.03 -8.92
C PRO A 354 54.88 35.59 -8.63
N ALA A 355 54.29 35.26 -7.48
CA ALA A 355 53.01 35.79 -7.06
C ALA A 355 53.08 37.29 -6.76
N TYR A 356 54.18 37.78 -6.19
CA TYR A 356 54.38 39.20 -5.92
C TYR A 356 54.62 40.01 -7.20
N GLU A 357 55.39 39.48 -8.15
CA GLU A 357 55.55 40.14 -9.46
C GLU A 357 54.22 40.30 -10.21
N ARG A 358 53.28 39.38 -10.00
CA ARG A 358 51.99 39.34 -10.69
C ARG A 358 50.89 40.12 -9.98
N PHE A 359 50.76 39.95 -8.66
CA PHE A 359 49.66 40.51 -7.88
C PHE A 359 50.05 41.71 -7.03
N GLY A 360 51.35 41.96 -6.80
CA GLY A 360 51.83 43.17 -6.14
C GLY A 360 51.31 43.43 -4.72
N LEU A 361 50.96 42.38 -3.97
CA LEU A 361 50.40 42.53 -2.62
C LEU A 361 51.53 42.69 -1.59
N ASP A 362 51.62 43.89 -1.02
CA ASP A 362 52.59 44.22 0.04
C ASP A 362 52.14 43.73 1.43
N ALA A 363 50.84 43.56 1.64
CA ALA A 363 50.27 42.90 2.81
C ALA A 363 49.33 41.78 2.37
N TYR A 364 49.40 40.63 3.04
CA TYR A 364 48.64 39.43 2.71
C TYR A 364 48.19 38.69 3.98
N PHE A 365 46.97 38.16 3.98
CA PHE A 365 46.47 37.31 5.04
C PHE A 365 45.48 36.28 4.48
N GLY A 366 45.75 34.99 4.63
CA GLY A 366 44.88 33.95 4.09
C GLY A 366 44.95 32.62 4.83
N THR A 367 43.97 31.76 4.54
CA THR A 367 43.83 30.41 5.10
C THR A 367 43.36 29.43 4.03
N THR A 368 43.68 28.16 4.21
CA THR A 368 43.18 27.05 3.37
C THR A 368 41.77 26.65 3.79
N ILE A 369 40.97 26.21 2.81
CA ILE A 369 39.58 25.76 2.96
C ILE A 369 39.50 24.28 2.56
N HIS A 370 38.88 23.48 3.42
CA HIS A 370 38.79 22.03 3.29
C HIS A 370 37.32 21.59 3.28
N VAL A 371 36.98 20.60 2.47
CA VAL A 371 35.61 20.05 2.40
C VAL A 371 35.72 18.54 2.39
N GLY A 372 35.21 17.86 3.43
CA GLY A 372 35.34 16.40 3.55
C GLY A 372 36.78 15.91 3.73
N GLY A 373 37.65 16.71 4.38
CA GLY A 373 39.06 16.34 4.60
C GLY A 373 40.01 16.69 3.45
N GLU A 374 39.48 16.90 2.25
CA GLU A 374 40.26 17.34 1.08
C GLU A 374 40.40 18.86 1.00
N THR A 375 41.46 19.33 0.36
CA THR A 375 41.67 20.77 0.14
C THR A 375 40.83 21.27 -1.02
N TYR A 376 39.82 22.10 -0.72
CA TYR A 376 38.95 22.72 -1.73
C TYR A 376 39.58 23.97 -2.36
N GLY A 377 40.26 24.80 -1.55
CA GLY A 377 40.80 26.06 -2.04
C GLY A 377 41.31 26.98 -0.94
N THR A 378 41.26 28.30 -1.16
CA THR A 378 41.81 29.29 -0.21
C THR A 378 40.91 30.51 -0.04
N LEU A 379 40.90 31.06 1.17
CA LEU A 379 40.26 32.33 1.53
C LEU A 379 41.35 33.35 1.84
N CYS A 380 41.43 34.41 1.04
CA CYS A 380 42.58 35.30 1.02
C CYS A 380 42.18 36.78 1.09
N PHE A 381 43.03 37.59 1.73
CA PHE A 381 42.90 39.03 1.84
C PHE A 381 44.27 39.69 1.60
N GLY A 382 44.30 40.87 0.99
CA GLY A 382 45.56 41.57 0.76
C GLY A 382 45.42 43.03 0.37
N SER A 383 46.54 43.75 0.29
CA SER A 383 46.62 45.16 -0.11
C SER A 383 47.89 45.45 -0.89
N GLU A 384 47.84 46.44 -1.78
CA GLU A 384 49.02 46.94 -2.51
C GLU A 384 49.93 47.81 -1.64
N THR A 385 49.55 48.04 -0.37
CA THR A 385 50.34 48.81 0.61
C THR A 385 50.68 47.99 1.84
N THR A 386 51.84 48.25 2.43
CA THR A 386 52.27 47.64 3.69
C THR A 386 51.38 48.06 4.86
N ARG A 387 51.31 47.19 5.87
CA ARG A 387 50.55 47.42 7.11
C ARG A 387 51.48 47.87 8.23
N GLU A 388 51.13 48.95 8.93
CA GLU A 388 51.94 49.51 10.02
C GLU A 388 51.93 48.62 11.29
N ALA A 389 50.78 48.02 11.63
CA ALA A 389 50.62 47.18 12.81
C ALA A 389 50.63 45.68 12.47
N PRO A 390 51.21 44.81 13.32
CA PRO A 390 51.12 43.37 13.13
C PRO A 390 49.68 42.86 13.27
N TYR A 391 49.38 41.71 12.65
CA TYR A 391 48.09 41.04 12.83
C TYR A 391 47.95 40.53 14.26
N THR A 392 46.85 40.90 14.91
CA THR A 392 46.51 40.51 16.28
C THR A 392 46.01 39.06 16.35
N ASP A 393 46.05 38.46 17.54
CA ASP A 393 45.47 37.12 17.76
C ASP A 393 43.96 37.12 17.48
N ALA A 394 43.25 38.21 17.78
CA ALA A 394 41.83 38.34 17.47
C ALA A 394 41.53 38.37 15.96
N GLU A 395 42.40 38.95 15.14
CA GLU A 395 42.27 38.92 13.66
C GLU A 395 42.54 37.52 13.10
N ARG A 396 43.46 36.78 13.72
CA ARG A 396 43.74 35.38 13.37
C ARG A 396 42.56 34.47 13.66
N THR A 397 42.01 34.54 14.87
CA THR A 397 40.80 33.79 15.22
C THR A 397 39.63 34.15 14.31
N PHE A 398 39.51 35.42 13.90
CA PHE A 398 38.46 35.86 12.99
C PHE A 398 38.60 35.22 11.59
N LEU A 399 39.81 35.13 11.04
CA LEU A 399 40.06 34.45 9.77
C LEU A 399 39.76 32.95 9.84
N ASP A 400 40.19 32.29 10.93
CA ASP A 400 39.91 30.86 11.14
C ASP A 400 38.39 30.59 11.20
N LEU A 401 37.64 31.44 11.90
CA LEU A 401 36.18 31.36 11.97
C LEU A 401 35.53 31.56 10.59
N MET A 402 36.01 32.52 9.79
CA MET A 402 35.50 32.66 8.42
C MET A 402 35.76 31.41 7.58
N GLY A 403 36.96 30.81 7.70
CA GLY A 403 37.29 29.58 7.00
C GLY A 403 36.31 28.45 7.32
N GLN A 404 36.12 28.15 8.60
CA GLN A 404 35.18 27.12 9.06
C GLN A 404 33.74 27.32 8.56
N LEU A 405 33.31 28.57 8.43
CA LEU A 405 31.96 28.88 7.97
C LEU A 405 31.80 28.74 6.45
N VAL A 406 32.86 29.01 5.69
CA VAL A 406 32.91 28.72 4.25
C VAL A 406 32.90 27.20 4.03
N GLU A 407 33.71 26.45 4.77
CA GLU A 407 33.74 24.98 4.74
C GLU A 407 32.33 24.40 5.01
N TYR A 408 31.65 24.87 6.07
CA TYR A 408 30.28 24.46 6.39
C TYR A 408 29.27 24.75 5.27
N GLU A 409 29.32 25.91 4.63
CA GLU A 409 28.36 26.24 3.57
C GLU A 409 28.61 25.42 2.28
N LEU A 410 29.87 25.08 1.99
CA LEU A 410 30.23 24.17 0.90
C LEU A 410 29.71 22.75 1.13
N GLU A 411 29.91 22.19 2.33
CA GLU A 411 29.36 20.88 2.70
C GLU A 411 27.83 20.87 2.59
N ARG A 412 27.19 21.95 3.06
CA ARG A 412 25.74 22.13 2.93
C ARG A 412 25.30 22.13 1.47
N GLN A 413 26.01 22.80 0.57
CA GLN A 413 25.69 22.79 -0.86
C GLN A 413 25.83 21.41 -1.50
N ARG A 414 26.92 20.67 -1.19
CA ARG A 414 27.10 19.28 -1.66
C ARG A 414 25.92 18.40 -1.23
N ARG A 415 25.52 18.49 0.04
CA ARG A 415 24.34 17.79 0.59
C ARG A 415 23.04 18.16 -0.12
N GLU A 416 22.78 19.45 -0.35
CA GLU A 416 21.57 19.91 -1.04
C GLU A 416 21.55 19.45 -2.52
N ARG A 417 22.69 19.45 -3.21
CA ARG A 417 22.83 18.95 -4.59
C ARG A 417 22.53 17.45 -4.66
N PHE A 418 23.16 16.64 -3.81
CA PHE A 418 22.94 15.20 -3.77
C PHE A 418 21.47 14.83 -3.53
N LEU A 419 20.82 15.45 -2.53
CA LEU A 419 19.40 15.20 -2.24
C LEU A 419 18.50 15.59 -3.42
N ARG A 420 18.83 16.67 -4.11
CA ARG A 420 18.08 17.14 -5.27
C ARG A 420 18.24 16.22 -6.48
N GLU A 421 19.45 15.76 -6.77
CA GLU A 421 19.75 14.88 -7.90
C GLU A 421 19.23 13.47 -7.65
N SER A 422 19.47 12.88 -6.47
CA SER A 422 18.89 11.59 -6.09
C SER A 422 17.37 11.62 -6.14
N SER A 423 16.72 12.69 -5.68
CA SER A 423 15.26 12.84 -5.79
C SER A 423 14.80 12.93 -7.25
N GLN A 424 15.54 13.61 -8.13
CA GLN A 424 15.20 13.67 -9.56
C GLN A 424 15.33 12.29 -10.22
N ILE A 425 16.43 11.58 -9.98
CA ILE A 425 16.66 10.23 -10.53
C ILE A 425 15.55 9.28 -10.08
N THR A 426 15.31 9.20 -8.78
CA THR A 426 14.36 8.24 -8.19
C THR A 426 12.92 8.50 -8.63
N SER A 427 12.54 9.76 -8.83
CA SER A 427 11.18 10.16 -9.23
C SER A 427 10.95 10.28 -10.73
N ASP A 428 11.98 10.17 -11.58
CA ASP A 428 11.81 10.26 -13.03
C ASP A 428 10.99 9.07 -13.56
N PRO A 429 9.83 9.28 -14.20
CA PRO A 429 9.03 8.20 -14.76
C PRO A 429 9.57 7.66 -16.09
N ASN A 430 10.56 8.32 -16.71
CA ASN A 430 11.12 7.92 -18.01
C ASN A 430 12.31 6.97 -17.89
N LEU A 431 12.92 6.88 -16.71
CA LEU A 431 14.02 5.96 -16.45
C LEU A 431 13.46 4.65 -15.92
N ASP A 432 13.94 3.53 -16.45
CA ASP A 432 13.70 2.22 -15.85
C ASP A 432 14.58 2.00 -14.61
N PHE A 433 14.43 0.84 -13.95
CA PHE A 433 15.17 0.54 -12.74
C PHE A 433 16.69 0.48 -12.97
N GLU A 434 17.13 -0.09 -14.09
CA GLU A 434 18.56 -0.27 -14.39
C GLU A 434 19.18 1.10 -14.68
N GLU A 435 18.49 1.94 -15.45
CA GLU A 435 18.90 3.32 -15.72
C GLU A 435 18.95 4.18 -14.44
N LYS A 436 17.98 4.01 -13.52
CA LYS A 436 17.99 4.69 -12.22
C LYS A 436 19.13 4.20 -11.34
N LEU A 437 19.34 2.90 -11.27
CA LEU A 437 20.39 2.29 -10.46
C LEU A 437 21.76 2.77 -10.95
N GLN A 438 21.98 2.79 -12.26
CA GLN A 438 23.18 3.34 -12.89
C GLN A 438 23.43 4.80 -12.50
N ALA A 439 22.42 5.67 -12.65
CA ALA A 439 22.55 7.08 -12.30
C ALA A 439 22.79 7.31 -10.79
N LEU A 440 22.22 6.47 -9.93
CA LEU A 440 22.50 6.51 -8.49
C LEU A 440 23.90 6.02 -8.14
N PHE A 441 24.45 5.05 -8.88
CA PHE A 441 25.83 4.66 -8.72
C PHE A 441 26.77 5.79 -9.13
N GLU A 442 26.57 6.42 -10.29
CA GLU A 442 27.38 7.56 -10.74
C GLU A 442 27.36 8.70 -9.71
N LEU A 443 26.18 9.03 -9.19
CA LEU A 443 26.01 10.05 -8.15
C LEU A 443 26.70 9.65 -6.83
N GLY A 444 26.65 8.38 -6.44
CA GLY A 444 27.31 7.88 -5.23
C GLY A 444 28.83 7.88 -5.36
N CYS A 445 29.37 7.43 -6.50
CA CYS A 445 30.79 7.51 -6.82
C CYS A 445 31.32 8.94 -6.73
N GLU A 446 30.62 9.92 -7.33
CA GLU A 446 30.97 11.36 -7.21
C GLU A 446 30.90 11.85 -5.76
N GLN A 447 29.88 11.43 -5.00
CA GLN A 447 29.64 11.91 -3.65
C GLN A 447 30.60 11.33 -2.60
N PHE A 448 31.07 10.10 -2.79
CA PHE A 448 31.92 9.37 -1.84
C PHE A 448 33.39 9.33 -2.25
N GLY A 449 33.75 9.87 -3.42
CA GLY A 449 35.12 9.77 -3.94
C GLY A 449 35.52 8.33 -4.27
N LEU A 450 34.59 7.50 -4.71
CA LEU A 450 34.80 6.07 -4.99
C LEU A 450 34.64 5.77 -6.47
N GLU A 451 35.34 4.75 -6.96
CA GLU A 451 35.43 4.47 -8.39
C GLU A 451 34.26 3.64 -8.92
N LEU A 452 33.72 2.73 -8.10
CA LEU A 452 32.75 1.74 -8.56
C LEU A 452 31.59 1.58 -7.58
N GLY A 453 30.36 1.65 -8.10
CA GLY A 453 29.13 1.28 -7.40
C GLY A 453 28.62 -0.08 -7.87
N ALA A 454 28.11 -0.90 -6.96
CA ALA A 454 27.59 -2.22 -7.28
C ALA A 454 26.45 -2.69 -6.37
N MET A 455 25.67 -3.65 -6.86
CA MET A 455 24.65 -4.36 -6.11
C MET A 455 24.81 -5.86 -6.31
N ALA A 456 24.74 -6.64 -5.22
CA ALA A 456 24.95 -8.08 -5.25
C ALA A 456 23.88 -8.85 -4.44
N LYS A 457 23.54 -10.07 -4.88
CA LYS A 457 22.88 -11.09 -4.05
C LYS A 457 23.76 -11.51 -2.92
N VAL A 458 23.14 -11.72 -1.78
CA VAL A 458 23.78 -12.29 -0.61
C VAL A 458 22.89 -13.37 -0.03
N ASP A 459 23.50 -14.46 0.38
CA ASP A 459 22.87 -15.53 1.15
C ASP A 459 23.82 -15.88 2.29
N SER A 460 23.42 -15.56 3.52
CA SER A 460 24.25 -15.80 4.69
C SER A 460 24.30 -17.28 5.10
N ASP A 461 23.25 -18.04 4.78
CA ASP A 461 23.15 -19.45 5.18
C ASP A 461 23.99 -20.33 4.24
N ASP A 462 23.99 -19.99 2.94
CA ASP A 462 24.78 -20.68 1.92
C ASP A 462 26.16 -20.06 1.65
N ASP A 463 26.57 -19.04 2.41
CA ASP A 463 27.83 -18.28 2.25
C ASP A 463 28.05 -17.81 0.81
N ARG A 464 26.99 -17.29 0.15
CA ARG A 464 27.00 -16.96 -1.28
C ARG A 464 26.90 -15.45 -1.51
N PHE A 465 27.74 -14.93 -2.40
CA PHE A 465 27.71 -13.55 -2.90
C PHE A 465 27.72 -13.58 -4.44
N GLU A 466 26.78 -12.89 -5.09
CA GLU A 466 26.67 -12.83 -6.55
C GLU A 466 26.43 -11.40 -7.03
N VAL A 467 27.34 -10.82 -7.81
CA VAL A 467 27.18 -9.46 -8.33
C VAL A 467 26.07 -9.43 -9.39
N GLU A 468 25.09 -8.54 -9.24
CA GLU A 468 24.00 -8.37 -10.22
C GLU A 468 24.19 -7.14 -11.11
N TYR A 469 24.66 -6.04 -10.51
CA TYR A 469 24.81 -4.76 -11.19
C TYR A 469 26.12 -4.10 -10.78
N VAL A 470 26.75 -3.41 -11.73
CA VAL A 470 27.95 -2.59 -11.54
C VAL A 470 27.82 -1.32 -12.36
N SER A 471 28.38 -0.22 -11.86
CA SER A 471 28.33 1.10 -12.50
C SER A 471 29.27 1.22 -13.70
N ASP A 472 30.39 0.51 -13.66
CA ASP A 472 31.33 0.44 -14.77
C ASP A 472 31.94 -0.98 -14.83
N THR A 473 32.50 -1.34 -15.98
CA THR A 473 33.18 -2.62 -16.15
C THR A 473 34.59 -2.53 -15.60
N TYR A 474 34.85 -3.27 -14.52
CA TYR A 474 36.18 -3.42 -13.92
C TYR A 474 36.71 -4.82 -14.21
N ASP A 475 38.00 -4.93 -14.55
CA ASP A 475 38.62 -6.21 -14.92
C ASP A 475 38.55 -7.20 -13.75
N GLY A 476 37.68 -8.21 -13.88
CA GLY A 476 37.46 -9.23 -12.85
C GLY A 476 36.31 -8.95 -11.87
N PHE A 477 35.60 -7.82 -12.00
CA PHE A 477 34.40 -7.50 -11.21
C PHE A 477 33.23 -7.11 -12.14
N GLU A 478 32.47 -8.11 -12.56
CA GLU A 478 31.39 -8.00 -13.55
C GLU A 478 30.09 -8.66 -13.04
N PRO A 479 28.92 -8.31 -13.60
CA PRO A 479 27.67 -9.01 -13.31
C PRO A 479 27.78 -10.52 -13.55
N GLY A 480 27.33 -11.31 -12.58
CA GLY A 480 27.44 -12.77 -12.56
C GLY A 480 28.70 -13.31 -11.86
N LEU A 481 29.56 -12.43 -11.31
CA LEU A 481 30.67 -12.86 -10.45
C LEU A 481 30.12 -13.48 -9.16
N GLU A 482 30.47 -14.73 -8.89
CA GLU A 482 30.16 -15.44 -7.64
C GLU A 482 31.38 -15.58 -6.75
N LEU A 483 31.24 -15.22 -5.47
CA LEU A 483 32.26 -15.36 -4.44
C LEU A 483 31.63 -15.94 -3.16
N PRO A 484 32.41 -16.61 -2.29
CA PRO A 484 31.96 -16.85 -0.92
C PRO A 484 31.71 -15.52 -0.21
N LEU A 485 30.58 -15.36 0.48
CA LEU A 485 30.24 -14.12 1.19
C LEU A 485 31.36 -13.75 2.18
N SER A 486 31.90 -14.76 2.87
CA SER A 486 33.04 -14.69 3.79
C SER A 486 34.35 -14.15 3.21
N GLU A 487 34.52 -14.14 1.89
CA GLU A 487 35.69 -13.61 1.17
C GLU A 487 35.50 -12.15 0.70
N THR A 488 34.42 -11.49 1.13
CA THR A 488 34.06 -10.11 0.75
C THR A 488 33.99 -9.18 1.95
N TYR A 489 34.14 -7.86 1.72
CA TYR A 489 33.86 -6.84 2.74
C TYR A 489 32.38 -6.78 3.17
N CYS A 490 31.48 -7.45 2.44
CA CYS A 490 30.07 -7.48 2.82
C CYS A 490 29.86 -8.32 4.08
N ALA A 491 30.57 -9.46 4.23
CA ALA A 491 30.45 -10.35 5.38
C ALA A 491 30.69 -9.65 6.73
N THR A 492 31.58 -8.66 6.76
CA THR A 492 31.91 -7.92 7.99
C THR A 492 30.79 -6.96 8.40
N VAL A 493 30.01 -6.47 7.42
CA VAL A 493 28.87 -5.56 7.65
C VAL A 493 27.58 -6.31 7.99
N ALA A 494 27.52 -7.63 7.77
CA ALA A 494 26.31 -8.46 7.91
C ALA A 494 25.71 -8.43 9.32
N GLY A 495 26.52 -8.13 10.34
CA GLY A 495 26.08 -8.06 11.73
C GLY A 495 25.55 -6.69 12.19
N CYS A 496 25.63 -5.63 11.39
CA CYS A 496 25.50 -4.26 11.90
C CYS A 496 24.15 -3.58 11.68
N GLY A 497 23.25 -4.10 10.83
CA GLY A 497 21.95 -3.48 10.52
C GLY A 497 22.03 -2.00 10.08
N THR A 498 23.22 -1.55 9.70
CA THR A 498 23.60 -0.16 9.43
C THR A 498 24.61 -0.13 8.28
N VAL A 499 24.98 1.07 7.83
CA VAL A 499 26.01 1.25 6.81
C VAL A 499 27.36 0.89 7.40
N GLY A 500 28.10 0.00 6.73
CA GLY A 500 29.46 -0.38 7.10
C GLY A 500 30.47 0.16 6.10
N SER A 501 31.67 0.46 6.60
CA SER A 501 32.79 0.92 5.79
C SER A 501 34.08 0.17 6.13
N VAL A 502 34.99 0.13 5.16
CA VAL A 502 36.38 -0.28 5.32
C VAL A 502 37.23 0.79 4.66
N ASP A 503 37.90 1.61 5.47
CA ASP A 503 38.74 2.72 5.02
C ASP A 503 40.19 2.26 4.77
N ASP A 504 40.74 1.42 5.66
CA ASP A 504 42.03 0.72 5.51
C ASP A 504 41.86 -0.79 5.81
N PRO A 505 41.92 -1.67 4.80
CA PRO A 505 41.75 -3.11 4.97
C PRO A 505 42.87 -3.76 5.78
N VAL A 506 44.09 -3.22 5.75
CA VAL A 506 45.23 -3.78 6.48
C VAL A 506 45.09 -3.47 7.97
N GLU A 507 44.71 -2.24 8.32
CA GLU A 507 44.44 -1.86 9.71
C GLU A 507 43.23 -2.62 10.27
N ALA A 508 42.17 -2.79 9.46
CA ALA A 508 40.97 -3.53 9.83
C ALA A 508 41.17 -5.06 9.89
N GLY A 509 42.32 -5.57 9.41
CA GLY A 509 42.65 -7.00 9.42
C GLY A 509 41.89 -7.82 8.38
N TYR A 510 41.61 -7.21 7.23
CA TYR A 510 40.91 -7.78 6.08
C TYR A 510 41.82 -7.90 4.84
N ASP A 511 43.13 -7.86 5.03
CA ASP A 511 44.15 -7.97 3.97
C ASP A 511 44.30 -9.40 3.40
N ASP A 512 43.60 -10.36 3.97
CA ASP A 512 43.53 -11.76 3.53
C ASP A 512 42.29 -12.09 2.68
N LEU A 513 41.31 -11.19 2.58
CA LEU A 513 40.10 -11.40 1.77
C LEU A 513 40.41 -11.41 0.26
N TYR A 514 39.66 -12.21 -0.51
CA TYR A 514 39.78 -12.27 -1.98
C TYR A 514 39.63 -10.89 -2.63
N VAL A 515 38.66 -10.09 -2.17
CA VAL A 515 38.37 -8.74 -2.70
C VAL A 515 39.55 -7.77 -2.55
N TYR A 516 40.39 -7.96 -1.53
CA TYR A 516 41.63 -7.18 -1.38
C TYR A 516 42.76 -7.76 -2.25
N ARG A 517 43.01 -9.07 -2.16
CA ARG A 517 44.21 -9.69 -2.74
C ARG A 517 44.19 -9.81 -4.26
N GLU A 518 43.02 -10.09 -4.82
CA GLU A 518 42.88 -10.41 -6.25
C GLU A 518 42.19 -9.29 -7.03
N LEU A 519 41.37 -8.47 -6.37
CA LEU A 519 40.65 -7.34 -6.98
C LEU A 519 41.21 -5.96 -6.61
N ASP A 520 42.19 -5.90 -5.69
CA ASP A 520 42.86 -4.68 -5.18
C ASP A 520 41.91 -3.60 -4.63
N MET A 521 40.74 -4.00 -4.14
CA MET A 521 39.75 -3.07 -3.56
C MET A 521 40.24 -2.61 -2.20
N LYS A 522 40.71 -1.37 -2.09
CA LYS A 522 41.28 -0.81 -0.85
C LYS A 522 40.26 -0.08 -0.01
N THR A 523 39.12 0.31 -0.56
CA THR A 523 38.07 0.98 0.20
C THR A 523 36.70 0.39 -0.10
N TYR A 524 35.83 0.34 0.91
CA TYR A 524 34.45 -0.14 0.80
C TYR A 524 33.49 0.71 1.63
N LEU A 525 32.32 1.02 1.07
CA LEU A 525 31.19 1.62 1.76
C LEU A 525 29.89 0.94 1.31
N GLY A 526 29.15 0.30 2.20
CA GLY A 526 28.00 -0.52 1.79
C GLY A 526 26.90 -0.65 2.83
N THR A 527 25.73 -1.09 2.35
CA THR A 527 24.56 -1.33 3.19
C THR A 527 23.77 -2.54 2.69
N TYR A 528 23.19 -3.27 3.64
CA TYR A 528 22.31 -4.38 3.33
C TYR A 528 20.91 -3.90 3.00
N ILE A 529 20.34 -4.56 2.02
CA ILE A 529 18.96 -4.42 1.61
C ILE A 529 18.22 -5.63 2.14
N GLU A 530 17.48 -5.38 3.21
CA GLU A 530 16.58 -6.36 3.76
C GLU A 530 15.27 -6.35 2.98
N VAL A 531 14.92 -7.47 2.35
CA VAL A 531 13.62 -7.65 1.69
C VAL A 531 12.79 -8.55 2.61
N GLU A 532 11.70 -7.98 3.14
CA GLU A 532 10.76 -8.69 4.04
C GLU A 532 11.34 -9.23 5.37
N GLY A 533 12.52 -8.76 5.77
CA GLY A 533 13.14 -9.07 7.07
C GLY A 533 14.41 -9.92 6.97
N ASP A 534 14.66 -10.49 5.79
CA ASP A 534 15.87 -11.24 5.48
C ASP A 534 16.81 -10.38 4.63
N VAL A 535 18.11 -10.58 4.82
CA VAL A 535 19.15 -9.91 4.05
C VAL A 535 19.20 -10.53 2.64
N ASP A 536 18.69 -9.83 1.62
CA ASP A 536 18.59 -10.35 0.24
C ASP A 536 19.71 -9.80 -0.67
N ARG A 537 20.00 -8.49 -0.56
CA ARG A 537 21.04 -7.82 -1.34
C ARG A 537 21.97 -6.99 -0.48
N THR A 538 23.11 -6.64 -1.05
CA THR A 538 23.97 -5.55 -0.58
C THR A 538 24.14 -4.53 -1.71
N PHE A 539 24.09 -3.26 -1.36
CA PHE A 539 24.33 -2.12 -2.24
C PHE A 539 25.52 -1.35 -1.69
N PHE A 540 26.56 -1.19 -2.49
CA PHE A 540 27.87 -0.75 -2.01
C PHE A 540 28.70 -0.04 -3.07
N PHE A 541 29.76 0.62 -2.60
CA PHE A 541 30.74 1.36 -3.38
C PHE A 541 32.15 0.93 -2.96
N VAL A 542 33.07 0.87 -3.92
CA VAL A 542 34.47 0.44 -3.72
C VAL A 542 35.44 1.26 -4.57
N SER A 543 36.72 1.24 -4.20
CA SER A 543 37.82 1.91 -4.91
C SER A 543 39.13 1.14 -4.78
N GLU A 544 40.00 1.20 -5.81
CA GLU A 544 41.39 0.73 -5.72
C GLU A 544 42.27 1.64 -4.86
N GLU A 545 41.91 2.92 -4.73
CA GLU A 545 42.65 3.90 -3.95
C GLU A 545 42.11 3.98 -2.51
N PRO A 546 42.99 4.14 -1.50
CA PRO A 546 42.55 4.36 -0.14
C PRO A 546 41.85 5.72 -0.02
N HIS A 547 40.74 5.75 0.72
CA HIS A 547 40.02 6.98 1.02
C HIS A 547 40.83 7.90 1.94
N ASP A 548 40.77 9.21 1.69
CA ASP A 548 41.45 10.23 2.48
C ASP A 548 40.73 10.48 3.82
N GLY A 549 40.92 9.55 4.77
CA GLY A 549 40.34 9.60 6.11
C GLY A 549 39.12 8.69 6.28
N GLU A 550 38.48 8.74 7.45
CA GLU A 550 37.26 7.95 7.73
C GLU A 550 36.03 8.56 7.03
N PHE A 551 35.13 7.73 6.50
CA PHE A 551 33.83 8.21 6.01
C PHE A 551 33.04 8.96 7.09
N SER A 552 32.55 10.14 6.71
CA SER A 552 31.73 10.99 7.55
C SER A 552 30.35 10.38 7.87
N ASP A 553 29.73 10.86 8.94
CA ASP A 553 28.34 10.50 9.31
C ASP A 553 27.33 10.88 8.20
N ASP A 554 27.65 11.92 7.43
CA ASP A 554 26.83 12.40 6.33
C ASP A 554 26.85 11.41 5.15
N GLU A 555 28.03 10.90 4.78
CA GLU A 555 28.20 9.89 3.74
C GLU A 555 27.51 8.58 4.11
N ARG A 556 27.69 8.13 5.35
CA ARG A 556 26.95 6.97 5.88
C ARG A 556 25.45 7.18 5.87
N THR A 557 24.98 8.41 6.10
CA THR A 557 23.56 8.73 6.01
C THR A 557 23.06 8.67 4.56
N PHE A 558 23.83 9.20 3.61
CA PHE A 558 23.48 9.12 2.19
C PHE A 558 23.43 7.68 1.69
N GLN A 559 24.41 6.84 2.06
CA GLN A 559 24.40 5.43 1.69
C GLN A 559 23.16 4.69 2.21
N ARG A 560 22.73 5.01 3.43
CA ARG A 560 21.50 4.46 4.01
C ARG A 560 20.25 4.85 3.22
N LEU A 561 20.16 6.11 2.78
CA LEU A 561 19.02 6.61 2.01
C LEU A 561 18.93 5.95 0.63
N LEU A 562 20.08 5.77 -0.04
CA LEU A 562 20.14 5.03 -1.31
C LEU A 562 19.69 3.59 -1.12
N GLY A 563 20.24 2.88 -0.13
CA GLY A 563 19.83 1.51 0.19
C GLY A 563 18.34 1.37 0.52
N GLN A 564 17.76 2.33 1.25
CA GLN A 564 16.33 2.35 1.56
C GLN A 564 15.46 2.55 0.30
N TRP A 565 15.91 3.36 -0.65
CA TRP A 565 15.21 3.52 -1.92
C TRP A 565 15.26 2.22 -2.75
N VAL A 566 16.43 1.59 -2.87
CA VAL A 566 16.56 0.32 -3.60
C VAL A 566 15.69 -0.76 -2.97
N LYS A 567 15.67 -0.86 -1.63
CA LYS A 567 14.76 -1.74 -0.88
C LYS A 567 13.29 -1.54 -1.29
N TYR A 568 12.83 -0.30 -1.27
CA TYR A 568 11.45 0.02 -1.63
C TYR A 568 11.12 -0.37 -3.07
N GLU A 569 12.01 -0.09 -4.02
CA GLU A 569 11.78 -0.35 -5.44
C GLU A 569 11.78 -1.86 -5.76
N LEU A 570 12.65 -2.65 -5.12
CA LEU A 570 12.65 -4.10 -5.23
C LEU A 570 11.35 -4.73 -4.71
N GLN A 571 10.92 -4.32 -3.50
CA GLN A 571 9.64 -4.79 -2.91
C GLN A 571 8.44 -4.41 -3.79
N ARG A 572 8.46 -3.20 -4.34
CA ARG A 572 7.42 -2.73 -5.26
C ARG A 572 7.35 -3.59 -6.53
N ARG A 573 8.49 -3.90 -7.16
CA ARG A 573 8.54 -4.73 -8.37
C ARG A 573 8.06 -6.15 -8.14
N GLN A 574 8.48 -6.78 -7.04
CA GLN A 574 7.99 -8.11 -6.66
C GLN A 574 6.46 -8.09 -6.52
N ARG A 575 5.91 -7.09 -5.81
CA ARG A 575 4.46 -6.92 -5.64
C ARG A 575 3.72 -6.72 -6.96
N GLU A 576 4.25 -5.86 -7.84
CA GLU A 576 3.66 -5.59 -9.16
C GLU A 576 3.70 -6.85 -10.05
N ALA A 577 4.77 -7.63 -10.02
CA ALA A 577 4.89 -8.88 -10.79
C ALA A 577 3.86 -9.93 -10.34
N PHE A 578 3.69 -10.14 -9.02
CA PHE A 578 2.68 -11.04 -8.49
C PHE A 578 1.26 -10.60 -8.87
N LEU A 579 0.95 -9.30 -8.77
CA LEU A 579 -0.35 -8.75 -9.19
C LEU A 579 -0.60 -8.93 -10.68
N GLN A 580 0.41 -8.69 -11.52
CA GLN A 580 0.30 -8.84 -12.96
C GLN A 580 0.05 -10.30 -13.36
N GLU A 581 0.76 -11.23 -12.72
CA GLU A 581 0.64 -12.66 -13.01
C GLU A 581 -0.68 -13.25 -12.50
N SER A 582 -1.08 -12.93 -11.27
CA SER A 582 -2.39 -13.30 -10.74
C SER A 582 -3.54 -12.73 -11.60
N TYR A 583 -3.40 -11.49 -12.10
CA TYR A 583 -4.36 -10.93 -13.05
C TYR A 583 -4.37 -11.69 -14.39
N ARG A 584 -3.18 -12.04 -14.93
CA ARG A 584 -3.06 -12.84 -16.16
C ARG A 584 -3.80 -14.17 -16.03
N ILE A 585 -3.66 -14.86 -14.89
CA ILE A 585 -4.31 -16.14 -14.62
C ILE A 585 -5.83 -15.96 -14.49
N THR A 586 -6.27 -15.05 -13.63
CA THR A 586 -7.70 -14.86 -13.30
C THR A 586 -8.52 -14.31 -14.46
N ALA A 587 -7.93 -13.48 -15.31
CA ALA A 587 -8.62 -12.84 -16.43
C ALA A 587 -8.65 -13.66 -17.73
N ASP A 588 -7.95 -14.80 -17.80
CA ASP A 588 -7.89 -15.65 -19.00
C ASP A 588 -9.26 -16.32 -19.26
N PRO A 589 -9.95 -16.05 -20.38
CA PRO A 589 -11.25 -16.64 -20.68
C PRO A 589 -11.16 -18.08 -21.22
N ASP A 590 -9.99 -18.53 -21.65
CA ASP A 590 -9.82 -19.84 -22.31
C ASP A 590 -9.54 -20.97 -21.30
N ARG A 591 -9.37 -20.64 -20.02
CA ARG A 591 -9.09 -21.57 -18.93
C ARG A 591 -10.30 -21.76 -18.02
N ASP A 592 -10.52 -22.99 -17.58
CA ASP A 592 -11.55 -23.29 -16.58
C ASP A 592 -11.10 -22.94 -15.16
N PHE A 593 -12.01 -23.09 -14.18
CA PHE A 593 -11.75 -22.74 -12.80
C PHE A 593 -10.62 -23.59 -12.19
N ASP A 594 -10.57 -24.89 -12.47
CA ASP A 594 -9.57 -25.81 -11.92
C ASP A 594 -8.17 -25.49 -12.44
N GLU A 595 -8.01 -25.21 -13.75
CA GLU A 595 -6.75 -24.79 -14.35
C GLU A 595 -6.24 -23.47 -13.74
N LYS A 596 -7.14 -22.52 -13.50
CA LYS A 596 -6.78 -21.23 -12.86
C LYS A 596 -6.38 -21.42 -11.41
N LEU A 597 -7.10 -22.26 -10.67
CA LEU A 597 -6.83 -22.54 -9.27
C LEU A 597 -5.45 -23.20 -9.10
N GLU A 598 -5.09 -24.12 -9.99
CA GLU A 598 -3.77 -24.78 -9.98
C GLU A 598 -2.64 -23.77 -10.20
N GLU A 599 -2.73 -22.89 -11.20
CA GLU A 599 -1.70 -21.86 -11.44
C GLU A 599 -1.63 -20.83 -10.30
N LEU A 600 -2.76 -20.45 -9.70
CA LEU A 600 -2.77 -19.56 -8.53
C LEU A 600 -2.15 -20.22 -7.29
N LEU A 601 -2.36 -21.52 -7.11
CA LEU A 601 -1.70 -22.29 -6.07
C LEU A 601 -0.19 -22.35 -6.33
N GLU A 602 0.27 -22.60 -7.56
CA GLU A 602 1.70 -22.60 -7.88
C GLU A 602 2.35 -21.23 -7.65
N LEU A 603 1.71 -20.16 -8.14
CA LEU A 603 2.16 -18.78 -7.95
C LEU A 603 2.21 -18.40 -6.46
N GLY A 604 1.17 -18.76 -5.70
CA GLY A 604 1.11 -18.52 -4.26
C GLY A 604 2.19 -19.29 -3.51
N ARG A 605 2.44 -20.56 -3.88
CA ARG A 605 3.47 -21.38 -3.27
C ARG A 605 4.87 -20.76 -3.42
N GLU A 606 5.20 -20.31 -4.63
CA GLU A 606 6.47 -19.63 -4.91
C GLU A 606 6.55 -18.29 -4.17
N TRP A 607 5.50 -17.47 -4.25
CA TRP A 607 5.47 -16.15 -3.64
C TRP A 607 5.56 -16.18 -2.12
N PHE A 608 4.76 -17.04 -1.47
CA PHE A 608 4.77 -17.18 -0.03
C PHE A 608 5.99 -17.98 0.46
N GLY A 609 6.78 -18.62 -0.41
CA GLY A 609 7.89 -19.47 0.01
C GLY A 609 7.43 -20.64 0.88
N LEU A 610 6.32 -21.29 0.50
CA LEU A 610 5.74 -22.42 1.22
C LEU A 610 5.82 -23.69 0.38
N GLU A 611 5.72 -24.87 1.00
CA GLU A 611 5.89 -26.15 0.29
C GLU A 611 4.59 -26.64 -0.37
N MET A 612 3.46 -26.31 0.23
CA MET A 612 2.15 -26.88 -0.08
C MET A 612 1.11 -25.77 -0.16
N GLY A 613 0.04 -26.04 -0.91
CA GLY A 613 -1.16 -25.22 -0.92
C GLY A 613 -2.38 -26.00 -1.37
N GLY A 614 -3.57 -25.53 -1.01
CA GLY A 614 -4.80 -26.16 -1.44
C GLY A 614 -6.07 -25.35 -1.18
N LEU A 615 -7.13 -25.82 -1.81
CA LEU A 615 -8.51 -25.42 -1.55
C LEU A 615 -9.27 -26.59 -0.93
N ASN A 616 -9.84 -26.36 0.25
CA ASN A 616 -10.68 -27.34 0.92
C ASN A 616 -12.14 -26.90 0.87
N HIS A 617 -13.06 -27.85 0.72
CA HIS A 617 -14.50 -27.67 0.81
C HIS A 617 -15.06 -28.29 2.10
N LEU A 618 -15.89 -27.51 2.81
CA LEU A 618 -16.66 -27.91 3.97
C LEU A 618 -18.16 -27.92 3.62
N PRO A 619 -18.79 -29.09 3.51
CA PRO A 619 -20.22 -29.17 3.17
C PRO A 619 -21.12 -28.63 4.28
N ALA A 620 -22.17 -27.89 3.89
CA ALA A 620 -23.07 -27.14 4.77
C ALA A 620 -23.82 -27.97 5.84
N ARG A 621 -24.03 -29.28 5.63
CA ARG A 621 -24.84 -30.16 6.51
C ARG A 621 -24.01 -31.16 7.32
N GLY A 622 -22.86 -30.72 7.85
CA GLY A 622 -22.01 -31.54 8.73
C GLY A 622 -21.38 -32.75 8.04
N GLY A 623 -21.13 -32.64 6.73
CA GLY A 623 -20.41 -33.66 5.98
C GLY A 623 -18.90 -33.59 6.21
N GLU A 624 -18.19 -34.55 5.64
CA GLU A 624 -16.74 -34.68 5.79
C GLU A 624 -15.98 -33.61 4.97
N PHE A 625 -14.90 -33.07 5.53
CA PHE A 625 -14.02 -32.11 4.86
C PHE A 625 -13.34 -32.78 3.66
N ARG A 626 -13.34 -32.10 2.50
CA ARG A 626 -12.68 -32.61 1.28
C ARG A 626 -11.64 -31.61 0.79
N LEU A 627 -10.47 -32.13 0.40
CA LEU A 627 -9.52 -31.38 -0.42
C LEU A 627 -10.10 -31.38 -1.83
N GLU A 628 -10.35 -30.21 -2.39
CA GLU A 628 -10.88 -30.07 -3.75
C GLU A 628 -9.74 -29.95 -4.77
N LYS A 629 -8.68 -29.26 -4.37
CA LYS A 629 -7.46 -29.13 -5.16
C LYS A 629 -6.26 -28.95 -4.24
N GLY A 630 -5.18 -29.68 -4.46
CA GLY A 630 -3.96 -29.55 -3.68
C GLY A 630 -2.69 -29.68 -4.50
N ILE A 631 -1.68 -28.87 -4.17
CA ILE A 631 -0.34 -28.98 -4.73
C ILE A 631 0.68 -29.25 -3.62
N GLY A 632 1.71 -30.05 -3.94
CA GLY A 632 2.79 -30.38 -3.00
C GLY A 632 2.44 -31.39 -1.91
N LEU A 633 1.17 -31.81 -1.77
CA LEU A 633 0.71 -32.75 -0.74
C LEU A 633 0.96 -34.22 -1.05
N GLY A 634 1.18 -34.58 -2.32
CA GLY A 634 1.41 -35.97 -2.74
C GLY A 634 0.20 -36.89 -2.57
N VAL A 635 -1.01 -36.31 -2.55
CA VAL A 635 -2.31 -37.00 -2.50
C VAL A 635 -3.09 -36.64 -3.77
N ASP A 636 -3.92 -37.56 -4.30
CA ASP A 636 -4.78 -37.29 -5.46
C ASP A 636 -5.91 -36.30 -5.08
N ASP A 637 -6.28 -35.40 -6.00
CA ASP A 637 -7.28 -34.33 -5.79
C ASP A 637 -8.69 -34.86 -5.39
N ASP A 638 -9.00 -36.12 -5.71
CA ASP A 638 -10.28 -36.79 -5.42
C ASP A 638 -10.24 -37.73 -4.20
N ASP A 639 -9.12 -37.83 -3.48
CA ASP A 639 -9.03 -38.73 -2.33
C ASP A 639 -9.85 -38.21 -1.14
N GLU A 640 -10.72 -39.07 -0.60
CA GLU A 640 -11.36 -38.88 0.71
C GLU A 640 -10.28 -38.83 1.79
N LEU A 641 -9.77 -37.63 2.05
CA LEU A 641 -8.67 -37.42 2.96
C LEU A 641 -9.14 -37.51 4.42
N TRP A 642 -10.33 -37.01 4.78
CA TRP A 642 -10.75 -36.84 6.18
C TRP A 642 -12.22 -37.15 6.44
N SER A 643 -12.54 -37.59 7.66
CA SER A 643 -13.89 -37.62 8.25
C SER A 643 -13.92 -36.70 9.47
N ASP A 644 -14.76 -35.65 9.45
CA ASP A 644 -14.99 -34.59 10.46
C ASP A 644 -13.80 -34.24 11.41
N PRO A 645 -13.09 -33.11 11.19
CA PRO A 645 -11.90 -32.77 11.99
C PRO A 645 -12.20 -32.38 13.45
N GLY A 646 -13.46 -32.34 13.87
CA GLY A 646 -13.84 -31.86 15.19
C GLY A 646 -13.59 -30.37 15.40
N TYR A 647 -13.71 -29.91 16.65
CA TYR A 647 -13.42 -28.52 17.02
C TYR A 647 -11.91 -28.32 17.17
N GLY A 648 -11.31 -27.41 16.38
CA GLY A 648 -9.94 -26.91 16.62
C GLY A 648 -8.95 -26.96 15.45
N CYS A 649 -9.27 -27.62 14.33
CA CYS A 649 -8.36 -27.74 13.18
C CYS A 649 -8.05 -26.41 12.50
N PHE A 650 -6.89 -26.34 11.81
CA PHE A 650 -6.39 -25.11 11.17
C PHE A 650 -7.43 -24.53 10.21
N CYS A 651 -8.09 -25.39 9.43
CA CYS A 651 -9.12 -24.98 8.47
C CYS A 651 -10.35 -24.40 9.18
N ARG A 652 -10.82 -25.03 10.27
CA ARG A 652 -11.98 -24.54 11.02
C ARG A 652 -11.71 -23.21 11.72
N ARG A 653 -10.51 -23.05 12.30
CA ARG A 653 -10.06 -21.77 12.86
C ARG A 653 -10.02 -20.67 11.81
N THR A 654 -9.65 -21.02 10.58
CA THR A 654 -9.63 -20.08 9.44
C THR A 654 -11.03 -19.72 8.95
N ILE A 655 -11.98 -20.66 8.94
CA ILE A 655 -13.39 -20.40 8.59
C ILE A 655 -14.08 -19.51 9.63
N GLU A 656 -13.76 -19.72 10.91
CA GLU A 656 -14.34 -18.96 12.02
C GLU A 656 -13.69 -17.57 12.20
N ALA A 657 -12.56 -17.32 11.54
CA ALA A 657 -11.88 -16.03 11.54
C ALA A 657 -12.46 -15.07 10.50
N ASP A 658 -12.48 -13.78 10.83
CA ASP A 658 -12.84 -12.71 9.90
C ASP A 658 -11.65 -12.31 9.00
N ASP A 659 -10.42 -12.38 9.54
CA ASP A 659 -9.18 -12.06 8.85
C ASP A 659 -8.38 -13.34 8.49
N PRO A 660 -7.48 -13.28 7.49
CA PRO A 660 -6.58 -14.39 7.17
C PRO A 660 -5.77 -14.87 8.38
N VAL A 661 -5.71 -16.18 8.57
CA VAL A 661 -5.01 -16.81 9.68
C VAL A 661 -3.59 -17.16 9.26
N ALA A 662 -2.62 -16.71 10.06
CA ALA A 662 -1.20 -16.87 9.79
C ALA A 662 -0.47 -17.43 11.01
N MET A 663 0.26 -18.52 10.83
CA MET A 663 1.02 -19.23 11.86
C MET A 663 2.44 -19.49 11.36
N THR A 664 3.41 -18.82 11.97
CA THR A 664 4.84 -18.90 11.60
C THR A 664 5.49 -20.18 12.08
N ASP A 665 5.17 -20.58 13.31
CA ASP A 665 5.62 -21.81 13.93
C ASP A 665 4.54 -22.27 14.93
N VAL A 666 4.00 -23.46 14.70
CA VAL A 666 3.00 -24.08 15.59
C VAL A 666 3.60 -24.55 16.92
N HIS A 667 4.92 -24.76 17.01
CA HIS A 667 5.54 -25.30 18.23
C HIS A 667 5.36 -24.34 19.41
N GLY A 668 4.97 -24.89 20.57
CA GLY A 668 4.72 -24.08 21.77
C GLY A 668 3.43 -23.26 21.75
N THR A 669 2.59 -23.45 20.73
CA THR A 669 1.25 -22.82 20.64
C THR A 669 0.14 -23.85 20.88
N ASP A 670 -1.09 -23.37 21.06
CA ASP A 670 -2.30 -24.22 21.16
C ASP A 670 -2.65 -24.93 19.82
N TRP A 671 -1.80 -24.82 18.79
CA TRP A 671 -1.91 -25.51 17.49
C TRP A 671 -1.02 -26.76 17.44
N GLN A 672 -0.07 -26.92 18.35
CA GLN A 672 0.88 -28.05 18.36
C GLN A 672 0.20 -29.42 18.58
N ASP A 673 -0.94 -29.44 19.28
CA ASP A 673 -1.72 -30.67 19.50
C ASP A 673 -2.75 -30.96 18.40
N ASP A 674 -2.84 -30.10 17.37
CA ASP A 674 -3.78 -30.25 16.28
C ASP A 674 -3.54 -31.53 15.47
N ALA A 675 -4.62 -32.10 14.93
CA ALA A 675 -4.53 -33.31 14.13
C ALA A 675 -3.76 -33.08 12.82
N ILE A 676 -3.91 -31.90 12.19
CA ILE A 676 -3.24 -31.57 10.92
C ILE A 676 -1.72 -31.50 11.11
N HIS A 677 -1.24 -30.84 12.17
CA HIS A 677 0.18 -30.80 12.48
C HIS A 677 0.75 -32.19 12.79
N ARG A 678 0.04 -33.00 13.58
CA ARG A 678 0.51 -34.34 13.98
C ARG A 678 0.57 -35.34 12.82
N GLU A 679 -0.32 -35.20 11.84
CA GLU A 679 -0.45 -36.16 10.74
C GLU A 679 0.36 -35.75 9.51
N PHE A 680 0.38 -34.47 9.16
CA PHE A 680 1.06 -33.94 7.96
C PHE A 680 2.34 -33.16 8.27
N GLY A 681 2.67 -32.95 9.54
CA GLY A 681 3.86 -32.21 9.95
C GLY A 681 3.77 -30.71 9.67
N LEU A 682 2.58 -30.18 9.36
CA LEU A 682 2.41 -28.78 8.98
C LEU A 682 2.79 -27.85 10.14
N THR A 683 3.92 -27.15 10.00
CA THR A 683 4.53 -26.34 11.06
C THR A 683 4.30 -24.86 10.85
N SER A 684 4.19 -24.42 9.59
CA SER A 684 3.79 -23.06 9.23
C SER A 684 2.56 -23.08 8.33
N TYR A 685 1.66 -22.10 8.49
CA TYR A 685 0.35 -22.06 7.84
C TYR A 685 -0.11 -20.63 7.54
N LEU A 686 -0.61 -20.40 6.33
CA LEU A 686 -1.31 -19.17 5.94
C LEU A 686 -2.61 -19.57 5.24
N GLY A 687 -3.75 -19.11 5.75
CA GLY A 687 -5.06 -19.48 5.21
C GLY A 687 -6.06 -18.33 5.23
N THR A 688 -6.99 -18.36 4.29
CA THR A 688 -8.16 -17.49 4.27
C THR A 688 -9.44 -18.29 4.08
N ARG A 689 -10.56 -17.71 4.52
CA ARG A 689 -11.89 -18.27 4.30
C ARG A 689 -12.32 -18.05 2.85
N VAL A 690 -12.88 -19.09 2.24
CA VAL A 690 -13.58 -19.03 0.97
C VAL A 690 -15.07 -19.19 1.23
N THR A 691 -15.88 -18.40 0.55
CA THR A 691 -17.35 -18.38 0.69
C THR A 691 -18.02 -18.66 -0.64
N ASN A 692 -19.22 -19.21 -0.60
CA ASN A 692 -20.12 -19.25 -1.73
C ASN A 692 -21.38 -18.47 -1.34
N GLY A 693 -21.48 -17.24 -1.84
CA GLY A 693 -22.42 -16.26 -1.33
C GLY A 693 -22.00 -15.85 0.08
N SER A 694 -22.94 -15.96 1.00
CA SER A 694 -22.74 -15.68 2.42
C SER A 694 -22.44 -16.93 3.26
N THR A 695 -22.39 -18.12 2.64
CA THR A 695 -22.11 -19.38 3.34
C THR A 695 -20.61 -19.69 3.25
N PRO A 696 -19.94 -20.06 4.35
CA PRO A 696 -18.58 -20.58 4.29
C PRO A 696 -18.52 -21.81 3.37
N TYR A 697 -17.72 -21.73 2.32
CA TYR A 697 -17.45 -22.85 1.44
C TYR A 697 -16.28 -23.68 1.97
N GLY A 698 -15.22 -23.02 2.42
CA GLY A 698 -14.09 -23.71 3.02
C GLY A 698 -12.88 -22.81 3.17
N THR A 699 -11.69 -23.32 2.88
CA THR A 699 -10.44 -22.60 3.10
C THR A 699 -9.48 -22.71 1.94
N PHE A 700 -8.92 -21.57 1.53
CA PHE A 700 -7.78 -21.49 0.63
C PHE A 700 -6.53 -21.24 1.46
N TRP A 701 -5.52 -22.09 1.33
CA TRP A 701 -4.40 -22.10 2.27
C TRP A 701 -3.08 -22.55 1.66
N PHE A 702 -2.00 -22.21 2.34
CA PHE A 702 -0.63 -22.60 2.08
C PHE A 702 0.08 -23.00 3.38
N GLY A 703 1.08 -23.88 3.31
CA GLY A 703 1.87 -24.23 4.47
C GLY A 703 3.11 -25.06 4.16
N SER A 704 3.96 -25.24 5.16
CA SER A 704 5.20 -26.02 5.08
C SER A 704 5.39 -26.92 6.29
N THR A 705 6.21 -27.94 6.14
CA THR A 705 6.61 -28.82 7.24
C THR A 705 7.64 -28.20 8.17
N ASP A 706 8.38 -27.21 7.69
CA ASP A 706 9.32 -26.42 8.48
C ASP A 706 8.69 -25.12 9.03
N PRO A 707 9.15 -24.66 10.21
CA PRO A 707 8.81 -23.33 10.70
C PRO A 707 9.41 -22.28 9.78
N ARG A 708 8.76 -21.11 9.71
CA ARG A 708 9.35 -19.96 9.00
C ARG A 708 10.30 -19.22 9.90
N ASP A 709 11.42 -18.79 9.35
CA ASP A 709 12.39 -17.95 10.04
C ASP A 709 11.84 -16.53 10.32
N ARG A 710 10.80 -16.12 9.58
CA ARG A 710 10.13 -14.82 9.71
C ARG A 710 8.60 -14.89 9.74
N PRO A 711 7.93 -13.94 10.42
CA PRO A 711 6.48 -13.84 10.41
C PRO A 711 5.91 -13.46 9.05
N PHE A 712 4.67 -13.87 8.77
CA PHE A 712 3.93 -13.43 7.60
C PHE A 712 3.65 -11.92 7.65
N SER A 713 3.98 -11.25 6.56
CA SER A 713 3.75 -9.82 6.34
C SER A 713 2.26 -9.50 6.15
N GLU A 714 1.90 -8.23 6.35
CA GLU A 714 0.54 -7.75 6.06
C GLU A 714 0.20 -7.83 4.56
N THR A 715 1.21 -7.67 3.71
CA THR A 715 1.10 -7.83 2.26
C THR A 715 0.73 -9.27 1.89
N GLU A 716 1.40 -10.27 2.47
CA GLU A 716 1.08 -11.69 2.23
C GLU A 716 -0.35 -12.04 2.68
N ARG A 717 -0.78 -11.53 3.85
CA ARG A 717 -2.16 -11.69 4.34
C ARG A 717 -3.18 -11.07 3.39
N THR A 718 -2.92 -9.84 2.92
CA THR A 718 -3.82 -9.16 1.98
C THR A 718 -3.92 -9.92 0.66
N PHE A 719 -2.81 -10.46 0.17
CA PHE A 719 -2.80 -11.21 -1.08
C PHE A 719 -3.59 -12.51 -1.01
N ILE A 720 -3.39 -13.32 0.03
CA ILE A 720 -4.19 -14.54 0.19
C ILE A 720 -5.68 -14.20 0.34
N GLU A 721 -6.03 -13.10 1.03
CA GLU A 721 -7.41 -12.64 1.14
C GLU A 721 -8.02 -12.29 -0.21
N LEU A 722 -7.30 -11.53 -1.05
CA LEU A 722 -7.75 -11.17 -2.41
C LEU A 722 -7.96 -12.41 -3.29
N LEU A 723 -7.05 -13.39 -3.21
CA LEU A 723 -7.22 -14.67 -3.90
C LEU A 723 -8.45 -15.42 -3.39
N GLY A 724 -8.65 -15.49 -2.08
CA GLY A 724 -9.84 -16.11 -1.47
C GLY A 724 -11.15 -15.44 -1.89
N GLN A 725 -11.17 -14.11 -1.99
CA GLN A 725 -12.32 -13.34 -2.48
C GLN A 725 -12.59 -13.64 -3.97
N TRP A 726 -11.55 -13.73 -4.79
CA TRP A 726 -11.71 -14.09 -6.20
C TRP A 726 -12.25 -15.52 -6.37
N ILE A 727 -11.70 -16.49 -5.63
CA ILE A 727 -12.18 -17.88 -5.62
C ILE A 727 -13.66 -17.92 -5.21
N SER A 728 -14.02 -17.18 -4.16
CA SER A 728 -15.41 -17.10 -3.68
C SER A 728 -16.35 -16.58 -4.76
N TYR A 729 -15.94 -15.52 -5.47
CA TYR A 729 -16.71 -14.97 -6.58
C TYR A 729 -16.86 -15.94 -7.76
N GLU A 730 -15.79 -16.65 -8.13
CA GLU A 730 -15.82 -17.57 -9.27
C GLU A 730 -16.67 -18.81 -8.96
N LEU A 731 -16.59 -19.35 -7.73
CA LEU A 731 -17.47 -20.42 -7.26
C LEU A 731 -18.95 -20.02 -7.32
N GLU A 732 -19.29 -18.82 -6.86
CA GLU A 732 -20.65 -18.29 -6.98
C GLU A 732 -21.10 -18.16 -8.44
N ARG A 733 -20.18 -17.77 -9.32
CA ARG A 733 -20.44 -17.57 -10.73
C ARG A 733 -20.70 -18.90 -11.42
N GLU A 734 -19.84 -19.89 -11.25
CA GLU A 734 -20.01 -21.22 -11.85
C GLU A 734 -21.31 -21.87 -11.39
N GLN A 735 -21.60 -21.84 -10.09
CA GLN A 735 -22.87 -22.35 -9.59
C GLN A 735 -24.07 -21.62 -10.21
N ARG A 736 -24.03 -20.29 -10.31
CA ARG A 736 -25.11 -19.52 -10.93
C ARG A 736 -25.33 -19.93 -12.38
N GLU A 737 -24.25 -20.05 -13.15
CA GLU A 737 -24.30 -20.49 -14.55
C GLU A 737 -24.82 -21.93 -14.66
N HIS A 738 -24.35 -22.85 -13.81
CA HIS A 738 -24.81 -24.23 -13.75
C HIS A 738 -26.32 -24.32 -13.46
N HIS A 739 -26.81 -23.63 -12.42
CA HIS A 739 -28.23 -23.65 -12.07
C HIS A 739 -29.10 -23.03 -13.18
N GLN A 740 -28.65 -21.97 -13.86
CA GLN A 740 -29.35 -21.37 -15.01
C GLN A 740 -29.39 -22.30 -16.22
N GLN A 741 -28.29 -22.98 -16.53
CA GLN A 741 -28.23 -23.96 -17.61
C GLN A 741 -29.11 -25.18 -17.31
N THR A 742 -29.10 -25.67 -16.07
CA THR A 742 -29.96 -26.77 -15.62
C THR A 742 -31.44 -26.38 -15.69
N LEU A 743 -31.82 -25.19 -15.20
CA LEU A 743 -33.19 -24.66 -15.36
C LEU A 743 -33.61 -24.61 -16.83
N SER A 744 -32.75 -24.09 -17.70
CA SER A 744 -33.01 -24.01 -19.15
C SER A 744 -33.17 -25.40 -19.77
N ARG A 745 -32.36 -26.37 -19.34
CA ARG A 745 -32.44 -27.77 -19.79
C ARG A 745 -33.75 -28.44 -19.38
N ILE A 746 -34.17 -28.27 -18.12
CA ILE A 746 -35.43 -28.80 -17.60
C ILE A 746 -36.61 -28.18 -18.36
N ALA A 747 -36.58 -26.86 -18.57
CA ALA A 747 -37.62 -26.13 -19.28
C ALA A 747 -37.76 -26.56 -20.74
N ALA A 748 -36.64 -26.81 -21.44
CA ALA A 748 -36.59 -27.06 -22.87
C ALA A 748 -36.88 -28.51 -23.30
N ASP A 749 -36.94 -29.49 -22.40
CA ASP A 749 -37.15 -30.91 -22.75
C ASP A 749 -38.63 -31.18 -23.12
N PRO A 750 -38.99 -31.40 -24.39
CA PRO A 750 -40.39 -31.60 -24.78
C PRO A 750 -40.93 -33.00 -24.45
N GLY A 751 -40.07 -33.95 -24.04
CA GLY A 751 -40.43 -35.35 -23.83
C GLY A 751 -40.80 -35.73 -22.39
N ARG A 752 -40.59 -34.83 -21.43
CA ARG A 752 -40.90 -35.05 -20.00
C ARG A 752 -42.26 -34.49 -19.60
N SER A 753 -42.98 -35.20 -18.72
CA SER A 753 -44.24 -34.71 -18.16
C SER A 753 -44.02 -33.52 -17.22
N PHE A 754 -45.07 -32.73 -17.01
CA PHE A 754 -45.05 -31.59 -16.08
C PHE A 754 -44.62 -32.01 -14.68
N GLU A 755 -45.12 -33.13 -14.16
CA GLU A 755 -44.79 -33.62 -12.83
C GLU A 755 -43.31 -34.00 -12.69
N ALA A 756 -42.73 -34.62 -13.72
CA ALA A 756 -41.32 -34.98 -13.72
C ALA A 756 -40.42 -33.73 -13.70
N LYS A 757 -40.73 -32.75 -14.55
CA LYS A 757 -40.00 -31.47 -14.59
C LYS A 757 -40.16 -30.68 -13.30
N LEU A 758 -41.36 -30.69 -12.71
CA LEU A 758 -41.62 -30.03 -11.42
C LEU A 758 -40.80 -30.68 -10.29
N GLY A 759 -40.64 -32.01 -10.32
CA GLY A 759 -39.73 -32.73 -9.44
C GLY A 759 -38.28 -32.26 -9.55
N ASP A 760 -37.75 -32.18 -10.79
CA ASP A 760 -36.38 -31.70 -11.04
C ASP A 760 -36.20 -30.23 -10.59
N LEU A 761 -37.23 -29.39 -10.75
CA LEU A 761 -37.21 -28.00 -10.27
C LEU A 761 -37.20 -27.90 -8.75
N PHE A 762 -37.94 -28.77 -8.05
CA PHE A 762 -37.87 -28.80 -6.60
C PHE A 762 -36.47 -29.20 -6.12
N GLU A 763 -35.86 -30.22 -6.71
CA GLU A 763 -34.50 -30.64 -6.37
C GLU A 763 -33.49 -29.49 -6.62
N LEU A 764 -33.56 -28.86 -7.80
CA LEU A 764 -32.74 -27.70 -8.16
C LEU A 764 -32.91 -26.52 -7.19
N GLY A 765 -34.14 -26.25 -6.75
CA GLY A 765 -34.42 -25.17 -5.81
C GLY A 765 -33.99 -25.49 -4.38
N CYS A 766 -34.18 -26.73 -3.91
CA CYS A 766 -33.70 -27.17 -2.60
C CYS A 766 -32.17 -27.06 -2.52
N GLU A 767 -31.46 -27.48 -3.56
CA GLU A 767 -30.01 -27.32 -3.69
C GLU A 767 -29.61 -25.84 -3.72
N ARG A 768 -30.21 -25.04 -4.61
CA ARG A 768 -29.85 -23.63 -4.80
C ARG A 768 -30.09 -22.76 -3.56
N PHE A 769 -31.20 -22.98 -2.87
CA PHE A 769 -31.62 -22.17 -1.74
C PHE A 769 -31.11 -22.70 -0.40
N ASP A 770 -30.50 -23.89 -0.40
CA ASP A 770 -30.17 -24.66 0.80
C ASP A 770 -31.37 -24.78 1.74
N LEU A 771 -32.42 -25.43 1.22
CA LEU A 771 -33.66 -25.72 1.92
C LEU A 771 -33.98 -27.21 1.79
N GLU A 772 -34.80 -27.74 2.68
CA GLU A 772 -35.05 -29.18 2.76
C GLU A 772 -36.14 -29.64 1.79
N MET A 773 -37.14 -28.78 1.58
CA MET A 773 -38.36 -29.15 0.88
C MET A 773 -38.77 -28.08 -0.11
N GLY A 774 -39.34 -28.52 -1.24
CA GLY A 774 -39.92 -27.68 -2.28
C GLY A 774 -41.35 -28.10 -2.57
N GLY A 775 -42.27 -27.16 -2.76
CA GLY A 775 -43.69 -27.45 -2.90
C GLY A 775 -44.44 -26.50 -3.83
N LEU A 776 -45.53 -27.01 -4.37
CA LEU A 776 -46.52 -26.26 -5.12
C LEU A 776 -47.88 -26.47 -4.45
N ALA A 777 -48.52 -25.38 -4.04
CA ALA A 777 -49.84 -25.41 -3.42
C ALA A 777 -50.84 -24.55 -4.20
N LYS A 778 -52.09 -25.00 -4.23
CA LYS A 778 -53.23 -24.20 -4.68
C LYS A 778 -53.67 -23.29 -3.54
N ILE A 779 -53.96 -22.05 -3.86
CA ILE A 779 -54.46 -21.05 -2.92
C ILE A 779 -55.76 -20.45 -3.44
N ASP A 780 -56.64 -20.08 -2.52
CA ASP A 780 -57.81 -19.26 -2.80
C ASP A 780 -57.93 -18.21 -1.68
N PRO A 781 -57.53 -16.96 -1.94
CA PRO A 781 -57.64 -15.88 -0.97
C PRO A 781 -59.07 -15.55 -0.55
N ALA A 782 -60.07 -15.80 -1.42
CA ALA A 782 -61.46 -15.47 -1.14
C ALA A 782 -62.10 -16.49 -0.18
N SER A 783 -61.74 -17.77 -0.28
CA SER A 783 -62.18 -18.82 0.65
C SER A 783 -61.19 -19.11 1.78
N ASP A 784 -60.08 -18.37 1.87
CA ASP A 784 -59.01 -18.57 2.85
C ASP A 784 -58.49 -20.01 2.86
N SER A 785 -58.24 -20.59 1.68
CA SER A 785 -57.82 -22.00 1.56
C SER A 785 -56.44 -22.16 0.96
N PHE A 786 -55.67 -23.08 1.51
CA PHE A 786 -54.39 -23.57 1.01
C PHE A 786 -54.44 -25.09 0.87
N THR A 787 -54.01 -25.64 -0.26
CA THR A 787 -53.94 -27.08 -0.52
C THR A 787 -52.65 -27.47 -1.23
N VAL A 788 -51.84 -28.33 -0.63
CA VAL A 788 -50.59 -28.82 -1.23
C VAL A 788 -50.91 -29.73 -2.42
N GLN A 789 -50.39 -29.41 -3.61
CA GLN A 789 -50.60 -30.23 -4.82
C GLN A 789 -49.42 -31.17 -5.08
N ALA A 790 -48.20 -30.67 -4.90
CA ALA A 790 -46.97 -31.42 -5.05
C ALA A 790 -45.96 -30.95 -4.00
N ILE A 791 -45.13 -31.88 -3.53
CA ILE A 791 -44.04 -31.58 -2.61
C ILE A 791 -42.87 -32.55 -2.87
N HIS A 792 -41.66 -32.04 -2.69
CA HIS A 792 -40.39 -32.75 -2.70
C HIS A 792 -39.78 -32.62 -1.30
N GLY A 793 -39.22 -33.72 -0.79
CA GLY A 793 -38.79 -33.88 0.60
C GLY A 793 -39.85 -34.57 1.45
N ASP A 794 -39.41 -35.13 2.59
CA ASP A 794 -40.25 -35.93 3.49
C ASP A 794 -40.66 -35.10 4.72
N HIS A 795 -41.97 -34.94 4.93
CA HIS A 795 -42.52 -34.26 6.11
C HIS A 795 -43.75 -35.00 6.67
N GLU A 796 -44.00 -34.87 7.98
CA GLU A 796 -45.15 -35.51 8.63
C GLU A 796 -46.48 -34.88 8.21
N GLN A 797 -46.66 -33.56 8.33
CA GLN A 797 -47.91 -32.88 7.93
C GLN A 797 -47.94 -32.27 6.51
N LEU A 798 -46.83 -31.73 5.99
CA LEU A 798 -46.75 -31.19 4.62
C LEU A 798 -46.67 -32.32 3.58
N ARG A 799 -47.83 -32.75 3.05
CA ARG A 799 -47.96 -33.84 2.05
C ARG A 799 -48.94 -33.47 0.95
N PRO A 800 -48.88 -34.10 -0.24
CA PRO A 800 -49.86 -33.85 -1.30
C PRO A 800 -51.29 -34.10 -0.80
N GLY A 801 -52.17 -33.11 -0.97
CA GLY A 801 -53.55 -33.11 -0.47
C GLY A 801 -53.73 -32.56 0.95
N ALA A 802 -52.67 -32.12 1.63
CA ALA A 802 -52.79 -31.43 2.92
C ALA A 802 -53.49 -30.07 2.74
N GLU A 803 -54.42 -29.74 3.65
CA GLU A 803 -55.21 -28.51 3.63
C GLU A 803 -55.01 -27.72 4.91
N ALA A 804 -54.92 -26.39 4.78
CA ALA A 804 -54.86 -25.44 5.89
C ALA A 804 -55.56 -24.12 5.51
N PRO A 805 -56.00 -23.30 6.48
CA PRO A 805 -56.41 -21.92 6.19
C PRO A 805 -55.22 -21.13 5.62
N LEU A 806 -55.41 -20.39 4.53
CA LEU A 806 -54.32 -19.62 3.92
C LEU A 806 -53.72 -18.63 4.93
N SER A 807 -54.55 -18.03 5.78
CA SER A 807 -54.14 -17.12 6.84
C SER A 807 -53.22 -17.71 7.90
N GLU A 808 -53.19 -19.03 8.03
CA GLU A 808 -52.37 -19.78 8.98
C GLU A 808 -51.09 -20.33 8.33
N THR A 809 -50.80 -19.94 7.08
CA THR A 809 -49.61 -20.35 6.33
C THR A 809 -48.76 -19.15 5.95
N TYR A 810 -47.46 -19.39 5.74
CA TYR A 810 -46.54 -18.37 5.21
C TYR A 810 -46.88 -17.93 3.78
N CYS A 811 -47.65 -18.74 3.02
CA CYS A 811 -48.08 -18.39 1.67
C CYS A 811 -48.94 -17.12 1.63
N ARG A 812 -49.61 -16.75 2.74
CA ARG A 812 -50.31 -15.46 2.87
C ARG A 812 -49.38 -14.27 2.57
N ALA A 813 -48.11 -14.33 2.98
CA ALA A 813 -47.16 -13.23 2.75
C ALA A 813 -47.01 -12.91 1.24
N THR A 814 -47.07 -13.93 0.38
CA THR A 814 -47.02 -13.78 -1.08
C THR A 814 -48.30 -13.20 -1.70
N VAL A 815 -49.40 -13.15 -0.94
CA VAL A 815 -50.71 -12.64 -1.40
C VAL A 815 -50.91 -11.20 -0.97
N ASP A 816 -50.54 -10.87 0.28
CA ASP A 816 -50.90 -9.60 0.91
C ASP A 816 -50.10 -8.40 0.37
N ASP A 817 -48.78 -8.50 0.18
CA ASP A 817 -47.96 -7.33 -0.21
C ASP A 817 -46.72 -7.66 -1.08
N GLU A 818 -46.36 -8.92 -1.31
CA GLU A 818 -45.11 -9.28 -2.02
C GLU A 818 -45.30 -10.37 -3.08
N THR A 819 -44.68 -10.23 -4.26
CA THR A 819 -44.69 -11.30 -5.28
C THR A 819 -43.81 -12.49 -4.87
N VAL A 820 -42.70 -12.21 -4.19
CA VAL A 820 -41.77 -13.17 -3.59
C VAL A 820 -41.64 -12.80 -2.12
N ALA A 821 -41.91 -13.74 -1.22
CA ALA A 821 -41.81 -13.54 0.22
C ALA A 821 -40.81 -14.54 0.81
N ASP A 822 -40.05 -14.09 1.80
CA ASP A 822 -39.16 -14.92 2.59
C ASP A 822 -39.28 -14.67 4.08
N ILE A 823 -39.13 -15.73 4.88
CA ILE A 823 -39.22 -15.70 6.33
C ILE A 823 -38.07 -16.54 6.87
N THR A 824 -37.18 -15.90 7.61
CA THR A 824 -36.08 -16.55 8.35
C THR A 824 -36.27 -16.49 9.86
N ASP A 825 -37.20 -15.65 10.33
CA ASP A 825 -37.62 -15.51 11.73
C ASP A 825 -39.17 -15.40 11.78
N PRO A 826 -39.88 -16.51 11.98
CA PRO A 826 -41.34 -16.56 11.98
C PRO A 826 -42.00 -15.68 13.05
N GLU A 827 -41.40 -15.56 14.23
CA GLU A 827 -41.93 -14.72 15.32
C GLU A 827 -41.88 -13.25 14.92
N ARG A 828 -40.73 -12.79 14.42
CA ARG A 828 -40.54 -11.41 13.96
C ARG A 828 -41.39 -11.08 12.74
N ALA A 829 -41.61 -12.04 11.85
CA ALA A 829 -42.48 -11.90 10.69
C ALA A 829 -43.99 -11.94 11.04
N GLY A 830 -44.35 -12.18 12.30
CA GLY A 830 -45.75 -12.18 12.77
C GLY A 830 -46.50 -13.47 12.51
N PHE A 831 -45.78 -14.58 12.31
CA PHE A 831 -46.33 -15.92 12.09
C PHE A 831 -45.98 -16.92 13.21
N GLY A 832 -45.46 -16.46 14.34
CA GLY A 832 -45.07 -17.31 15.48
C GLY A 832 -46.22 -18.11 16.14
N ASP A 833 -47.48 -17.77 15.88
CA ASP A 833 -48.67 -18.52 16.33
C ASP A 833 -49.36 -19.27 15.18
N SER A 834 -48.75 -19.35 14.00
CA SER A 834 -49.38 -19.94 12.80
C SER A 834 -49.23 -21.46 12.74
N ILE A 835 -50.14 -22.13 12.04
CA ILE A 835 -50.05 -23.59 11.77
C ILE A 835 -48.74 -23.95 11.07
N ALA A 836 -48.25 -23.09 10.16
CA ALA A 836 -46.97 -23.31 9.49
C ALA A 836 -45.76 -23.36 10.46
N TYR A 837 -45.79 -22.60 11.55
CA TYR A 837 -44.74 -22.63 12.56
C TYR A 837 -45.00 -23.70 13.62
N GLU A 838 -46.16 -23.69 14.28
CA GLU A 838 -46.43 -24.54 15.46
C GLU A 838 -46.69 -26.01 15.09
N GLU A 839 -47.37 -26.27 13.98
CA GLU A 839 -47.74 -27.62 13.57
C GLU A 839 -46.78 -28.18 12.54
N PHE A 840 -46.46 -27.40 11.50
CA PHE A 840 -45.55 -27.85 10.44
C PHE A 840 -44.07 -27.63 10.78
N GLY A 841 -43.74 -26.94 11.88
CA GLY A 841 -42.36 -26.78 12.34
C GLY A 841 -41.46 -26.02 11.37
N VAL A 842 -42.02 -25.23 10.45
CA VAL A 842 -41.23 -24.55 9.43
C VAL A 842 -40.61 -23.30 10.03
N GLU A 843 -39.29 -23.29 10.16
CA GLU A 843 -38.54 -22.13 10.66
C GLU A 843 -38.08 -21.21 9.52
N THR A 844 -37.87 -21.75 8.33
CA THR A 844 -37.42 -20.99 7.15
C THR A 844 -38.35 -21.20 5.95
N TYR A 845 -38.74 -20.11 5.28
CA TYR A 845 -39.62 -20.12 4.10
C TYR A 845 -39.11 -19.16 3.01
N LEU A 846 -39.21 -19.60 1.76
CA LEU A 846 -39.02 -18.78 0.57
C LEU A 846 -40.08 -19.17 -0.46
N GLY A 847 -40.95 -18.26 -0.86
CA GLY A 847 -42.05 -18.58 -1.77
C GLY A 847 -42.48 -17.44 -2.67
N THR A 848 -43.20 -17.78 -3.73
CA THR A 848 -43.73 -16.83 -4.71
C THR A 848 -45.10 -17.26 -5.19
N ARG A 849 -45.98 -16.29 -5.44
CA ARG A 849 -47.30 -16.57 -6.00
C ARG A 849 -47.23 -16.76 -7.51
N ILE A 850 -48.05 -17.65 -8.01
CA ILE A 850 -48.31 -17.89 -9.43
C ILE A 850 -49.71 -17.37 -9.72
N GLU A 851 -49.76 -16.40 -10.64
CA GLU A 851 -51.01 -15.82 -11.12
C GLU A 851 -51.44 -16.53 -12.40
N LEU A 852 -52.72 -16.90 -12.47
CA LEU A 852 -53.37 -17.41 -13.68
C LEU A 852 -54.56 -16.50 -13.97
N GLU A 853 -54.70 -16.08 -15.23
CA GLU A 853 -55.74 -15.11 -15.64
C GLU A 853 -55.72 -13.77 -14.87
N ASN A 854 -54.55 -13.38 -14.31
CA ASN A 854 -54.33 -12.22 -13.43
C ASN A 854 -54.95 -12.34 -12.03
N GLU A 855 -55.24 -13.55 -11.56
CA GLU A 855 -55.65 -13.82 -10.18
C GLU A 855 -54.66 -14.79 -9.49
N PRO A 856 -54.41 -14.66 -8.17
CA PRO A 856 -53.58 -15.61 -7.44
C PRO A 856 -54.23 -17.00 -7.43
N ASP A 857 -53.61 -18.00 -8.09
CA ASP A 857 -54.11 -19.39 -8.13
C ASP A 857 -53.27 -20.34 -7.28
N ARG A 858 -51.94 -20.15 -7.28
CA ARG A 858 -50.98 -21.06 -6.63
C ARG A 858 -49.86 -20.31 -5.94
N THR A 859 -49.16 -21.01 -5.05
CA THR A 859 -47.87 -20.59 -4.49
C THR A 859 -46.84 -21.69 -4.74
N PHE A 860 -45.67 -21.30 -5.24
CA PHE A 860 -44.48 -22.13 -5.37
C PHE A 860 -43.50 -21.75 -4.26
N PHE A 861 -43.08 -22.70 -3.44
CA PHE A 861 -42.36 -22.40 -2.21
C PHE A 861 -41.30 -23.45 -1.87
N PHE A 862 -40.35 -23.04 -1.04
CA PHE A 862 -39.32 -23.86 -0.43
C PHE A 862 -39.27 -23.59 1.06
N VAL A 863 -39.04 -24.64 1.85
CA VAL A 863 -39.11 -24.59 3.31
C VAL A 863 -38.06 -25.48 3.96
N SER A 864 -37.70 -25.13 5.19
CA SER A 864 -36.91 -25.96 6.09
C SER A 864 -37.41 -25.86 7.53
N THR A 865 -37.25 -26.94 8.28
CA THR A 865 -37.52 -26.96 9.73
C THR A 865 -36.38 -26.36 10.55
N ASP A 866 -35.23 -26.10 9.94
CA ASP A 866 -34.09 -25.45 10.60
C ASP A 866 -34.14 -23.93 10.42
N ALA A 867 -33.78 -23.20 11.48
CA ALA A 867 -33.51 -21.77 11.42
C ALA A 867 -32.37 -21.47 10.44
N ARG A 868 -32.49 -20.36 9.73
CA ARG A 868 -31.45 -19.85 8.84
C ARG A 868 -30.78 -18.62 9.47
N ASP A 869 -29.48 -18.70 9.69
CA ASP A 869 -28.69 -17.61 10.30
C ASP A 869 -28.41 -16.43 9.36
N ARG A 870 -28.91 -16.48 8.12
CA ARG A 870 -28.71 -15.46 7.09
C ARG A 870 -29.98 -15.14 6.32
N GLU A 871 -30.09 -13.91 5.83
CA GLU A 871 -31.17 -13.53 4.92
C GLU A 871 -30.99 -14.16 3.52
N PHE A 872 -32.10 -14.27 2.79
CA PHE A 872 -32.04 -14.62 1.37
C PHE A 872 -31.48 -13.46 0.55
N THR A 873 -30.64 -13.78 -0.42
CA THR A 873 -30.06 -12.84 -1.36
C THR A 873 -31.07 -12.46 -2.45
N GLN A 874 -30.86 -11.32 -3.11
CA GLN A 874 -31.70 -10.92 -4.26
C GLN A 874 -31.58 -11.91 -5.43
N ALA A 875 -30.43 -12.57 -5.58
CA ALA A 875 -30.22 -13.59 -6.61
C ALA A 875 -31.08 -14.84 -6.35
N GLU A 876 -31.18 -15.29 -5.10
CA GLU A 876 -32.07 -16.41 -4.71
C GLU A 876 -33.54 -16.07 -5.02
N ARG A 877 -34.01 -14.87 -4.62
CA ARG A 877 -35.38 -14.39 -4.92
C ARG A 877 -35.66 -14.31 -6.43
N THR A 878 -34.70 -13.80 -7.20
CA THR A 878 -34.83 -13.68 -8.66
C THR A 878 -34.90 -15.06 -9.32
N PHE A 879 -34.07 -16.01 -8.86
CA PHE A 879 -34.07 -17.36 -9.38
C PHE A 879 -35.39 -18.07 -9.12
N LEU A 880 -35.93 -17.95 -7.90
CA LEU A 880 -37.28 -18.46 -7.56
C LEU A 880 -38.34 -17.88 -8.50
N HIS A 881 -38.30 -16.56 -8.74
CA HIS A 881 -39.23 -15.90 -9.64
C HIS A 881 -39.14 -16.47 -11.07
N LEU A 882 -37.94 -16.68 -11.61
CA LEU A 882 -37.75 -17.29 -12.94
C LEU A 882 -38.31 -18.71 -13.03
N MET A 883 -38.09 -19.52 -11.99
CA MET A 883 -38.69 -20.86 -11.91
C MET A 883 -40.22 -20.78 -11.93
N SER A 884 -40.80 -19.86 -11.14
CA SER A 884 -42.26 -19.67 -11.09
C SER A 884 -42.87 -19.21 -12.40
N GLN A 885 -42.15 -18.38 -13.18
CA GLN A 885 -42.58 -17.95 -14.52
C GLN A 885 -42.70 -19.13 -15.49
N TRP A 886 -41.75 -20.07 -15.42
CA TRP A 886 -41.83 -21.30 -16.22
C TRP A 886 -43.04 -22.15 -15.81
N ILE A 887 -43.27 -22.33 -14.50
CA ILE A 887 -44.41 -23.10 -13.99
C ILE A 887 -45.73 -22.45 -14.46
N ALA A 888 -45.84 -21.12 -14.36
CA ALA A 888 -47.00 -20.35 -14.80
C ALA A 888 -47.26 -20.57 -16.31
N TYR A 889 -46.22 -20.44 -17.13
CA TYR A 889 -46.30 -20.66 -18.58
C TYR A 889 -46.79 -22.07 -18.93
N GLU A 890 -46.26 -23.11 -18.30
CA GLU A 890 -46.62 -24.50 -18.59
C GLU A 890 -48.06 -24.81 -18.13
N LEU A 891 -48.49 -24.24 -16.99
CA LEU A 891 -49.87 -24.36 -16.51
C LEU A 891 -50.87 -23.66 -17.45
N GLU A 892 -50.60 -22.43 -17.89
CA GLU A 892 -51.45 -21.72 -18.84
C GLU A 892 -51.54 -22.46 -20.18
N ARG A 893 -50.41 -22.98 -20.67
CA ARG A 893 -50.36 -23.75 -21.91
C ARG A 893 -51.26 -24.97 -21.84
N THR A 894 -51.15 -25.75 -20.76
CA THR A 894 -51.97 -26.95 -20.55
C THR A 894 -53.46 -26.62 -20.46
N GLN A 895 -53.83 -25.49 -19.83
CA GLN A 895 -55.22 -25.03 -19.79
C GLN A 895 -55.76 -24.64 -21.18
N ARG A 896 -54.95 -23.95 -21.99
CA ARG A 896 -55.34 -23.56 -23.36
C ARG A 896 -55.52 -24.78 -24.26
N GLU A 897 -54.60 -25.75 -24.21
CA GLU A 897 -54.70 -27.00 -24.98
C GLU A 897 -55.99 -27.75 -24.64
N ARG A 898 -56.29 -27.92 -23.35
CA ARG A 898 -57.54 -28.55 -22.91
C ARG A 898 -58.80 -27.79 -23.33
N ALA A 899 -58.79 -26.47 -23.24
CA ALA A 899 -59.92 -25.65 -23.66
C ALA A 899 -60.19 -25.75 -25.17
N LEU A 900 -59.13 -25.87 -25.98
CA LEU A 900 -59.23 -26.10 -27.43
C LEU A 900 -59.81 -27.48 -27.73
N GLU A 901 -59.33 -28.54 -27.07
CA GLU A 901 -59.87 -29.90 -27.22
C GLU A 901 -61.38 -29.93 -26.87
N GLU A 902 -61.77 -29.38 -25.74
CA GLU A 902 -63.17 -29.30 -25.32
C GLU A 902 -64.03 -28.44 -26.26
N SER A 903 -63.45 -27.42 -26.91
CA SER A 903 -64.14 -26.63 -27.92
C SER A 903 -64.34 -27.40 -29.23
N ASN A 904 -63.35 -28.20 -29.61
CA ASN A 904 -63.40 -29.01 -30.83
C ASN A 904 -64.46 -30.12 -30.69
N GLU A 905 -64.44 -30.86 -29.58
CA GLU A 905 -65.46 -31.88 -29.27
C GLU A 905 -66.89 -31.31 -29.27
N ARG A 906 -67.08 -30.09 -28.74
CA ARG A 906 -68.39 -29.41 -28.74
C ARG A 906 -68.86 -29.07 -30.15
N LEU A 907 -67.96 -28.63 -31.03
CA LEU A 907 -68.29 -28.30 -32.42
C LEU A 907 -68.71 -29.56 -33.19
N GLU A 908 -68.00 -30.67 -33.00
CA GLU A 908 -68.32 -31.97 -33.60
C GLU A 908 -69.70 -32.49 -33.19
N GLN A 909 -69.99 -32.46 -31.88
CA GLN A 909 -71.30 -32.89 -31.36
C GLN A 909 -72.44 -32.05 -31.92
N PHE A 910 -72.23 -30.74 -32.10
CA PHE A 910 -73.20 -29.85 -32.71
C PHE A 910 -73.46 -30.18 -34.18
N ALA A 911 -72.40 -30.38 -34.98
CA ALA A 911 -72.52 -30.73 -36.39
C ALA A 911 -73.28 -32.06 -36.61
N TYR A 912 -73.01 -33.06 -35.77
CA TYR A 912 -73.71 -34.35 -35.81
C TYR A 912 -75.20 -34.23 -35.49
N ALA A 913 -75.53 -33.57 -34.37
CA ALA A 913 -76.92 -33.41 -33.93
C ALA A 913 -77.76 -32.60 -34.94
N ALA A 914 -77.21 -31.51 -35.47
CA ALA A 914 -77.90 -30.67 -36.45
C ALA A 914 -78.23 -31.43 -37.74
N SER A 915 -77.34 -32.29 -38.23
CA SER A 915 -77.56 -33.02 -39.48
C SER A 915 -78.62 -34.11 -39.33
N HIS A 916 -78.61 -34.86 -38.22
CA HIS A 916 -79.64 -35.86 -37.92
C HIS A 916 -81.05 -35.23 -37.89
N ASP A 917 -81.18 -34.07 -37.22
CA ASP A 917 -82.46 -33.37 -37.08
C ASP A 917 -82.96 -32.76 -38.41
N LEU A 918 -82.08 -32.53 -39.39
CA LEU A 918 -82.44 -32.07 -40.74
C LEU A 918 -82.79 -33.22 -41.71
N GLN A 919 -82.20 -34.40 -41.56
CA GLN A 919 -82.47 -35.57 -42.42
C GLN A 919 -83.85 -36.19 -42.18
N GLU A 920 -84.29 -36.27 -40.93
CA GLU A 920 -85.58 -36.86 -40.54
C GLU A 920 -86.79 -36.17 -41.21
N PRO A 921 -86.95 -34.83 -41.16
CA PRO A 921 -88.05 -34.15 -41.84
C PRO A 921 -87.94 -34.24 -43.37
N LEU A 922 -86.72 -34.24 -43.92
CA LEU A 922 -86.51 -34.31 -45.36
C LEU A 922 -86.92 -35.69 -45.92
N ARG A 923 -86.56 -36.78 -45.23
CA ARG A 923 -87.00 -38.14 -45.57
C ARG A 923 -88.54 -38.26 -45.61
N MET A 924 -89.22 -37.58 -44.70
CA MET A 924 -90.69 -37.52 -44.67
C MET A 924 -91.24 -36.78 -45.89
N VAL A 925 -90.64 -35.64 -46.26
CA VAL A 925 -91.03 -34.87 -47.46
C VAL A 925 -90.87 -35.72 -48.72
N THR A 926 -89.71 -36.34 -48.95
CA THR A 926 -89.47 -37.22 -50.10
C THR A 926 -90.48 -38.37 -50.16
N SER A 927 -90.75 -39.03 -49.02
CA SER A 927 -91.69 -40.15 -48.96
C SER A 927 -93.12 -39.75 -49.36
N TYR A 928 -93.58 -38.55 -48.97
CA TYR A 928 -94.90 -38.07 -49.36
C TYR A 928 -94.97 -37.63 -50.83
N LEU A 929 -93.90 -37.04 -51.35
CA LEU A 929 -93.81 -36.67 -52.77
C LEU A 929 -93.84 -37.93 -53.66
N GLN A 930 -93.05 -38.96 -53.33
CA GLN A 930 -93.09 -40.25 -54.02
C GLN A 930 -94.45 -40.96 -53.90
N LEU A 931 -95.16 -40.83 -52.77
CA LEU A 931 -96.52 -41.36 -52.63
C LEU A 931 -97.56 -40.61 -53.47
N LEU A 932 -97.38 -39.29 -53.66
CA LEU A 932 -98.23 -38.48 -54.55
C LEU A 932 -98.01 -38.91 -56.01
N GLU A 933 -96.75 -39.07 -56.41
CA GLU A 933 -96.34 -39.51 -57.74
C GLU A 933 -96.93 -40.90 -58.06
N ASN A 934 -96.65 -41.90 -57.21
CA ASN A 934 -97.08 -43.28 -57.43
C ASN A 934 -98.61 -43.48 -57.39
N ARG A 935 -99.36 -42.61 -56.69
CA ARG A 935 -100.81 -42.81 -56.45
C ARG A 935 -101.70 -41.92 -57.31
N TYR A 936 -101.22 -40.74 -57.67
CA TYR A 936 -101.98 -39.72 -58.39
C TYR A 936 -101.29 -39.22 -59.65
N GLY A 937 -100.14 -39.79 -60.05
CA GLY A 937 -99.41 -39.51 -61.30
C GLY A 937 -100.35 -39.29 -62.50
N ASP A 938 -101.13 -40.32 -62.85
CA ASP A 938 -102.09 -40.30 -63.97
C ASP A 938 -103.20 -39.21 -63.88
N ALA A 939 -103.32 -38.50 -62.76
CA ALA A 939 -104.32 -37.45 -62.52
C ALA A 939 -103.74 -36.03 -62.58
N PHE A 940 -102.41 -35.88 -62.68
CA PHE A 940 -101.75 -34.61 -62.93
C PHE A 940 -101.77 -34.29 -64.44
N ASP A 941 -101.73 -33.00 -64.79
CA ASP A 941 -101.42 -32.54 -66.14
C ASP A 941 -99.89 -32.48 -66.34
N GLU A 942 -99.42 -32.28 -67.57
CA GLU A 942 -97.98 -32.23 -67.90
C GLU A 942 -97.22 -31.27 -66.96
N ASP A 943 -97.77 -30.08 -66.70
CA ASP A 943 -97.18 -29.11 -65.76
C ASP A 943 -97.14 -29.66 -64.31
N GLY A 944 -98.16 -30.42 -63.89
CA GLY A 944 -98.26 -31.00 -62.55
C GLY A 944 -97.31 -32.18 -62.30
N GLU A 945 -97.06 -33.01 -63.31
CA GLU A 945 -96.02 -34.04 -63.27
C GLU A 945 -94.63 -33.39 -63.20
N GLU A 946 -94.36 -32.39 -64.04
CA GLU A 946 -93.10 -31.66 -64.06
C GLU A 946 -92.79 -30.97 -62.71
N PHE A 947 -93.79 -30.31 -62.08
CA PHE A 947 -93.60 -29.71 -60.75
C PHE A 947 -93.35 -30.74 -59.65
N LEU A 948 -93.92 -31.93 -59.76
CA LEU A 948 -93.71 -32.99 -58.79
C LEU A 948 -92.31 -33.59 -58.92
N ASP A 949 -91.84 -33.81 -60.14
CA ASP A 949 -90.48 -34.25 -60.44
C ASP A 949 -89.46 -33.26 -59.88
N PHE A 950 -89.65 -31.94 -60.10
CA PHE A 950 -88.79 -30.92 -59.50
C PHE A 950 -88.78 -30.94 -57.96
N ALA A 951 -89.90 -31.26 -57.33
CA ALA A 951 -90.01 -31.31 -55.87
C ALA A 951 -89.32 -32.56 -55.29
N VAL A 952 -89.50 -33.73 -55.91
CA VAL A 952 -88.84 -34.98 -55.52
C VAL A 952 -87.32 -34.81 -55.65
N ASP A 953 -86.89 -34.35 -56.82
CA ASP A 953 -85.50 -34.06 -57.11
C ASP A 953 -84.89 -33.04 -56.14
N GLY A 954 -85.59 -31.93 -55.86
CA GLY A 954 -85.15 -30.95 -54.87
C GLY A 954 -85.00 -31.51 -53.46
N ALA A 955 -85.83 -32.49 -53.07
CA ALA A 955 -85.74 -33.15 -51.77
C ALA A 955 -84.59 -34.17 -51.71
N ASP A 956 -84.38 -34.96 -52.77
CA ASP A 956 -83.26 -35.90 -52.84
C ASP A 956 -81.90 -35.17 -52.84
N ARG A 957 -81.80 -34.03 -53.53
CA ARG A 957 -80.61 -33.16 -53.45
C ARG A 957 -80.28 -32.67 -52.05
N MET A 958 -81.30 -32.21 -51.31
CA MET A 958 -81.07 -31.72 -49.95
C MET A 958 -80.54 -32.85 -49.06
N ARG A 959 -80.90 -34.10 -49.35
CA ARG A 959 -80.41 -35.27 -48.62
C ARG A 959 -78.94 -35.47 -48.95
N GLU A 960 -78.58 -35.51 -50.23
CA GLU A 960 -77.20 -35.67 -50.68
C GLU A 960 -76.28 -34.53 -50.21
N MET A 961 -76.77 -33.28 -50.16
CA MET A 961 -76.02 -32.15 -49.61
C MET A 961 -75.75 -32.30 -48.10
N ILE A 962 -76.72 -32.79 -47.34
CA ILE A 962 -76.54 -33.03 -45.90
C ILE A 962 -75.60 -34.22 -45.67
N ASP A 963 -75.74 -35.30 -46.46
CA ASP A 963 -74.87 -36.47 -46.40
C ASP A 963 -73.41 -36.10 -46.73
N GLY A 964 -73.19 -35.34 -47.81
CA GLY A 964 -71.85 -34.89 -48.18
C GLY A 964 -71.22 -33.92 -47.17
N LEU A 965 -72.01 -33.04 -46.54
CA LEU A 965 -71.51 -32.16 -45.47
C LEU A 965 -71.12 -32.94 -44.21
N LEU A 966 -71.90 -33.97 -43.86
CA LEU A 966 -71.58 -34.89 -42.78
C LEU A 966 -70.28 -35.65 -43.02
N GLU A 967 -70.09 -36.12 -44.25
CA GLU A 967 -68.88 -36.83 -44.65
C GLU A 967 -67.66 -35.91 -44.61
N TYR A 968 -67.77 -34.69 -45.15
CA TYR A 968 -66.74 -33.65 -45.07
C TYR A 968 -66.30 -33.35 -43.62
N SER A 969 -67.23 -33.28 -42.67
CA SER A 969 -66.94 -33.04 -41.26
C SER A 969 -66.28 -34.23 -40.54
N ARG A 970 -66.37 -35.45 -41.08
CA ARG A 970 -65.92 -36.69 -40.42
C ARG A 970 -64.54 -37.18 -40.89
N VAL A 971 -63.98 -36.57 -41.93
CA VAL A 971 -62.70 -36.98 -42.54
C VAL A 971 -61.59 -37.13 -41.48
N GLU A 972 -61.47 -36.18 -40.55
CA GLU A 972 -60.44 -36.21 -39.50
C GLU A 972 -60.76 -37.13 -38.32
N THR A 973 -62.03 -37.29 -37.95
CA THR A 973 -62.46 -37.91 -36.67
C THR A 973 -62.81 -39.39 -36.75
N GLN A 974 -63.13 -39.92 -37.94
CA GLN A 974 -63.54 -41.33 -38.13
C GLN A 974 -62.73 -42.10 -39.17
N GLY A 975 -61.67 -41.52 -39.71
CA GLY A 975 -60.84 -42.25 -40.67
C GLY A 975 -59.98 -43.33 -40.00
N ASP A 976 -59.73 -44.41 -40.74
CA ASP A 976 -58.92 -45.52 -40.30
C ASP A 976 -57.43 -45.11 -40.17
N PRO A 977 -56.62 -45.87 -39.42
CA PRO A 977 -55.17 -45.67 -39.36
C PRO A 977 -54.54 -45.77 -40.76
N PHE A 978 -53.49 -44.98 -41.00
CA PHE A 978 -52.76 -45.04 -42.26
C PHE A 978 -51.94 -46.32 -42.38
N GLU A 979 -52.24 -47.12 -43.39
CA GLU A 979 -51.56 -48.39 -43.69
C GLU A 979 -51.00 -48.39 -45.12
N PRO A 980 -50.09 -49.33 -45.48
CA PRO A 980 -49.63 -49.47 -46.86
C PRO A 980 -50.75 -49.93 -47.81
N VAL A 981 -51.32 -49.00 -48.58
CA VAL A 981 -52.40 -49.21 -49.57
C VAL A 981 -51.82 -49.43 -50.97
N ASP A 982 -52.30 -50.44 -51.68
CA ASP A 982 -51.98 -50.66 -53.10
C ASP A 982 -53.00 -49.94 -54.00
N LEU A 983 -52.56 -48.86 -54.65
CA LEU A 983 -53.44 -48.05 -55.48
C LEU A 983 -53.89 -48.76 -56.76
N ASN A 984 -53.19 -49.80 -57.25
CA ASN A 984 -53.70 -50.56 -58.40
C ASN A 984 -54.94 -51.37 -58.03
N ALA A 985 -54.89 -52.06 -56.88
CA ALA A 985 -56.03 -52.84 -56.40
C ALA A 985 -57.23 -51.91 -56.12
N LEU A 986 -56.95 -50.75 -55.51
CA LEU A 986 -57.98 -49.75 -55.24
C LEU A 986 -58.63 -49.20 -56.51
N LEU A 987 -57.82 -48.96 -57.55
CA LEU A 987 -58.32 -48.53 -58.85
C LEU A 987 -59.16 -49.60 -59.55
N GLU A 988 -58.80 -50.88 -59.42
CA GLU A 988 -59.61 -52.00 -59.93
C GLU A 988 -60.98 -52.04 -59.25
N ASP A 989 -61.03 -51.87 -57.92
CA ASP A 989 -62.28 -51.82 -57.18
C ASP A 989 -63.17 -50.63 -57.61
N VAL A 990 -62.57 -49.45 -57.84
CA VAL A 990 -63.31 -48.27 -58.32
C VAL A 990 -63.81 -48.46 -59.75
N ARG A 991 -63.03 -49.13 -60.62
CA ARG A 991 -63.49 -49.46 -61.99
C ARG A 991 -64.69 -50.41 -61.99
N GLU A 992 -64.75 -51.34 -61.03
CA GLU A 992 -65.91 -52.22 -60.86
C GLU A 992 -67.15 -51.44 -60.42
N ASP A 993 -67.00 -50.51 -59.47
CA ASP A 993 -68.09 -49.64 -59.02
C ASP A 993 -68.64 -48.77 -60.17
N LEU A 994 -67.76 -48.25 -61.03
CA LEU A 994 -68.12 -47.37 -62.16
C LEU A 994 -68.46 -48.13 -63.45
N GLN A 995 -68.53 -49.47 -63.43
CA GLN A 995 -68.66 -50.28 -64.64
C GLN A 995 -69.86 -49.87 -65.51
N ILE A 996 -71.01 -49.56 -64.90
CA ILE A 996 -72.21 -49.17 -65.63
C ILE A 996 -71.98 -47.85 -66.38
N GLN A 997 -71.43 -46.83 -65.70
CA GLN A 997 -71.14 -45.54 -66.33
C GLN A 997 -70.11 -45.67 -67.44
N ILE A 998 -69.07 -46.49 -67.24
CA ILE A 998 -68.04 -46.78 -68.24
C ILE A 998 -68.64 -47.44 -69.50
N GLU A 999 -69.54 -48.40 -69.33
CA GLU A 999 -70.22 -49.08 -70.43
C GLU A 999 -71.23 -48.18 -71.16
N GLU A 1000 -71.92 -47.30 -70.43
CA GLU A 1000 -72.88 -46.35 -71.01
C GLU A 1000 -72.21 -45.21 -71.80
N THR A 1001 -71.00 -44.81 -71.40
CA THR A 1001 -70.25 -43.69 -72.01
C THR A 1001 -69.13 -44.14 -72.96
N ASP A 1002 -68.90 -45.45 -73.11
CA ASP A 1002 -67.74 -46.01 -73.82
C ASP A 1002 -66.38 -45.46 -73.29
N ALA A 1003 -66.31 -45.13 -72.00
CA ALA A 1003 -65.12 -44.52 -71.40
C ALA A 1003 -63.90 -45.46 -71.38
N THR A 1004 -62.71 -44.92 -71.62
CA THR A 1004 -61.44 -45.65 -71.57
C THR A 1004 -60.57 -45.11 -70.45
N ILE A 1005 -60.34 -45.92 -69.41
CA ILE A 1005 -59.44 -45.58 -68.29
C ILE A 1005 -58.11 -46.33 -68.46
N ALA A 1006 -57.02 -45.60 -68.69
CA ALA A 1006 -55.68 -46.14 -68.87
C ALA A 1006 -54.77 -45.81 -67.66
N THR A 1007 -53.89 -46.74 -67.30
CA THR A 1007 -52.83 -46.50 -66.31
C THR A 1007 -51.60 -47.33 -66.66
N ASP A 1008 -50.41 -46.76 -66.43
CA ASP A 1008 -49.12 -47.44 -66.64
C ASP A 1008 -48.58 -48.13 -65.36
N GLY A 1009 -49.38 -48.11 -64.27
CA GLY A 1009 -49.13 -48.79 -62.99
C GLY A 1009 -48.96 -47.81 -61.82
N LEU A 1010 -49.71 -48.05 -60.73
CA LEU A 1010 -49.75 -47.17 -59.56
C LEU A 1010 -48.89 -47.68 -58.40
N PRO A 1011 -48.37 -46.80 -57.52
CA PRO A 1011 -47.51 -47.18 -56.41
C PRO A 1011 -48.31 -47.68 -55.19
N ARG A 1012 -47.60 -48.27 -54.21
CA ARG A 1012 -48.12 -48.39 -52.84
C ARG A 1012 -47.82 -47.11 -52.06
N VAL A 1013 -48.82 -46.61 -51.36
CA VAL A 1013 -48.77 -45.37 -50.57
C VAL A 1013 -49.19 -45.63 -49.14
N SER A 1014 -48.82 -44.76 -48.20
CA SER A 1014 -49.32 -44.82 -46.82
C SER A 1014 -50.60 -44.01 -46.71
N GLY A 1015 -51.72 -44.63 -46.34
CA GLY A 1015 -52.99 -43.91 -46.20
C GLY A 1015 -54.16 -44.78 -45.76
N ASP A 1016 -55.34 -44.15 -45.67
CA ASP A 1016 -56.61 -44.78 -45.39
C ASP A 1016 -57.23 -45.28 -46.70
N ALA A 1017 -57.34 -46.60 -46.86
CA ALA A 1017 -57.81 -47.20 -48.10
C ALA A 1017 -59.22 -46.75 -48.49
N SER A 1018 -60.12 -46.54 -47.51
CA SER A 1018 -61.50 -46.14 -47.78
C SER A 1018 -61.59 -44.71 -48.32
N GLN A 1019 -60.83 -43.80 -47.73
CA GLN A 1019 -60.79 -42.39 -48.14
C GLN A 1019 -60.05 -42.21 -49.48
N LEU A 1020 -58.95 -42.94 -49.70
CA LEU A 1020 -58.26 -42.91 -50.99
C LEU A 1020 -59.10 -43.51 -52.13
N ARG A 1021 -59.95 -44.51 -51.83
CA ARG A 1021 -60.92 -45.05 -52.80
C ARG A 1021 -61.89 -43.96 -53.22
N GLN A 1022 -62.39 -43.21 -52.24
CA GLN A 1022 -63.33 -42.11 -52.46
C GLN A 1022 -62.72 -40.96 -53.27
N VAL A 1023 -61.46 -40.61 -53.03
CA VAL A 1023 -60.73 -39.63 -53.87
C VAL A 1023 -60.68 -40.10 -55.32
N LEU A 1024 -60.25 -41.35 -55.55
CA LEU A 1024 -60.18 -41.91 -56.91
C LEU A 1024 -61.55 -41.98 -57.57
N GLN A 1025 -62.58 -42.42 -56.84
CA GLN A 1025 -63.94 -42.48 -57.34
C GLN A 1025 -64.46 -41.10 -57.75
N ASN A 1026 -64.35 -40.09 -56.87
CA ASN A 1026 -64.81 -38.74 -57.15
C ASN A 1026 -64.10 -38.12 -58.36
N LEU A 1027 -62.78 -38.30 -58.48
CA LEU A 1027 -62.02 -37.78 -59.61
C LEU A 1027 -62.37 -38.48 -60.92
N LEU A 1028 -62.59 -39.80 -60.89
CA LEU A 1028 -62.98 -40.57 -62.08
C LEU A 1028 -64.42 -40.34 -62.51
N GLU A 1029 -65.35 -40.21 -61.56
CA GLU A 1029 -66.74 -39.81 -61.83
C GLU A 1029 -66.77 -38.42 -62.50
N ASN A 1030 -66.02 -37.45 -61.99
CA ASN A 1030 -65.90 -36.14 -62.62
C ASN A 1030 -65.31 -36.24 -64.04
N ALA A 1031 -64.24 -37.00 -64.22
CA ALA A 1031 -63.61 -37.17 -65.54
C ALA A 1031 -64.55 -37.81 -66.59
N ILE A 1032 -65.43 -38.72 -66.17
CA ILE A 1032 -66.44 -39.34 -67.06
C ILE A 1032 -67.61 -38.38 -67.30
N GLN A 1033 -68.09 -37.72 -66.24
CA GLN A 1033 -69.28 -36.88 -66.27
C GLN A 1033 -69.09 -35.60 -67.10
N TYR A 1034 -67.95 -34.94 -67.00
CA TYR A 1034 -67.66 -33.66 -67.67
C TYR A 1034 -66.91 -33.83 -69.00
N SER A 1035 -67.18 -34.95 -69.69
CA SER A 1035 -66.67 -35.21 -71.03
C SER A 1035 -67.47 -34.46 -72.11
N ASP A 1036 -66.81 -34.17 -73.24
CA ASP A 1036 -67.45 -33.65 -74.45
C ASP A 1036 -68.25 -34.77 -75.18
N ASP A 1037 -68.82 -34.49 -76.38
CA ASP A 1037 -69.53 -35.46 -77.24
C ASP A 1037 -68.70 -36.70 -77.69
N THR A 1038 -67.49 -36.88 -77.18
CA THR A 1038 -66.57 -38.00 -77.47
C THR A 1038 -66.43 -38.95 -76.30
N PRO A 1039 -66.22 -40.26 -76.54
CA PRO A 1039 -66.02 -41.23 -75.46
C PRO A 1039 -64.87 -40.80 -74.52
N PRO A 1040 -65.11 -40.71 -73.19
CA PRO A 1040 -64.13 -40.15 -72.25
C PRO A 1040 -62.82 -40.94 -72.23
N ARG A 1041 -61.69 -40.25 -72.17
CA ARG A 1041 -60.37 -40.86 -72.03
C ARG A 1041 -59.70 -40.34 -70.79
N VAL A 1042 -59.57 -41.22 -69.80
CA VAL A 1042 -58.96 -40.89 -68.52
C VAL A 1042 -57.62 -41.61 -68.38
N ARG A 1043 -56.55 -40.86 -68.12
CA ARG A 1043 -55.21 -41.37 -67.92
C ARG A 1043 -54.78 -41.11 -66.47
N ILE A 1044 -54.33 -42.17 -65.78
CA ILE A 1044 -53.85 -42.07 -64.40
C ILE A 1044 -52.36 -42.42 -64.34
N ASP A 1045 -51.56 -41.45 -63.94
CA ASP A 1045 -50.10 -41.56 -63.78
C ASP A 1045 -49.67 -41.31 -62.34
N ALA A 1046 -48.49 -41.84 -62.00
CA ALA A 1046 -47.87 -41.64 -60.70
C ALA A 1046 -46.37 -41.35 -60.84
N THR A 1047 -45.92 -40.22 -60.28
CA THR A 1047 -44.52 -39.81 -60.31
C THR A 1047 -43.97 -39.64 -58.89
N ARG A 1048 -42.84 -40.29 -58.58
CA ARG A 1048 -42.21 -40.16 -57.27
C ARG A 1048 -41.49 -38.83 -57.14
N ARG A 1049 -41.81 -38.06 -56.10
CA ARG A 1049 -41.17 -36.80 -55.72
C ARG A 1049 -40.59 -36.94 -54.30
N GLY A 1050 -39.37 -37.45 -54.20
CA GLY A 1050 -38.69 -37.63 -52.90
C GLY A 1050 -39.39 -38.67 -52.00
N ARG A 1051 -39.99 -38.19 -50.90
CA ARG A 1051 -40.72 -39.01 -49.91
C ARG A 1051 -42.22 -39.13 -50.22
N GLU A 1052 -42.68 -38.58 -51.33
CA GLU A 1052 -44.08 -38.53 -51.72
C GLU A 1052 -44.27 -39.03 -53.16
N TRP A 1053 -45.50 -39.39 -53.49
CA TRP A 1053 -45.96 -39.70 -54.84
C TRP A 1053 -46.93 -38.63 -55.29
N VAL A 1054 -46.72 -38.08 -56.48
CA VAL A 1054 -47.70 -37.25 -57.18
C VAL A 1054 -48.54 -38.19 -58.04
N ILE A 1055 -49.83 -38.28 -57.76
CA ILE A 1055 -50.80 -39.02 -58.56
C ILE A 1055 -51.57 -38.00 -59.40
N SER A 1056 -51.67 -38.24 -60.70
CA SER A 1056 -52.34 -37.35 -61.64
C SER A 1056 -53.43 -38.10 -62.39
N VAL A 1057 -54.64 -37.55 -62.42
CA VAL A 1057 -55.80 -38.01 -63.19
C VAL A 1057 -56.07 -36.98 -64.28
N GLU A 1058 -55.75 -37.34 -65.52
CA GLU A 1058 -55.92 -36.52 -66.72
C GLU A 1058 -57.14 -36.98 -67.51
N ASP A 1059 -58.03 -36.06 -67.87
CA ASP A 1059 -59.21 -36.26 -68.72
C ASP A 1059 -59.15 -35.43 -70.00
N ASP A 1060 -59.97 -35.78 -70.99
CA ASP A 1060 -60.16 -35.04 -72.24
C ASP A 1060 -61.50 -34.29 -72.28
N GLY A 1061 -61.99 -33.86 -71.13
CA GLY A 1061 -63.28 -33.19 -70.97
C GLY A 1061 -63.30 -31.71 -71.32
N ILE A 1062 -64.36 -31.03 -70.87
CA ILE A 1062 -64.66 -29.63 -71.23
C ILE A 1062 -63.63 -28.60 -70.75
N GLY A 1063 -62.76 -28.96 -69.80
CA GLY A 1063 -61.76 -28.08 -69.18
C GLY A 1063 -62.36 -26.99 -68.27
N ILE A 1064 -61.51 -26.36 -67.47
CA ILE A 1064 -61.88 -25.40 -66.41
C ILE A 1064 -61.16 -24.07 -66.65
N ASP A 1065 -61.90 -22.95 -66.61
CA ASP A 1065 -61.32 -21.61 -66.72
C ASP A 1065 -60.32 -21.36 -65.58
N PRO A 1066 -59.10 -20.85 -65.86
CA PRO A 1066 -58.09 -20.57 -64.83
C PRO A 1066 -58.59 -19.72 -63.66
N ASP A 1067 -59.53 -18.80 -63.88
CA ASP A 1067 -60.09 -17.95 -62.82
C ASP A 1067 -61.02 -18.73 -61.87
N ASP A 1068 -61.47 -19.92 -62.27
CA ASP A 1068 -62.40 -20.76 -61.54
C ASP A 1068 -61.75 -22.03 -60.93
N GLN A 1069 -60.46 -22.28 -61.17
CA GLN A 1069 -59.75 -23.49 -60.70
C GLN A 1069 -59.62 -23.60 -59.18
N ASP A 1070 -59.50 -22.49 -58.45
CA ASP A 1070 -59.50 -22.52 -56.98
C ASP A 1070 -60.92 -22.74 -56.43
N ARG A 1071 -61.95 -22.35 -57.20
CA ARG A 1071 -63.35 -22.42 -56.75
C ARG A 1071 -63.92 -23.82 -56.80
N VAL A 1072 -63.39 -24.71 -57.64
CA VAL A 1072 -63.89 -26.10 -57.76
C VAL A 1072 -63.73 -26.92 -56.48
N PHE A 1073 -62.81 -26.52 -55.59
CA PHE A 1073 -62.62 -27.16 -54.29
C PHE A 1073 -63.43 -26.50 -53.16
N THR A 1074 -64.24 -25.47 -53.45
CA THR A 1074 -65.09 -24.81 -52.45
C THR A 1074 -66.38 -25.61 -52.23
N VAL A 1075 -66.73 -25.89 -50.97
CA VAL A 1075 -67.95 -26.62 -50.61
C VAL A 1075 -69.19 -25.88 -51.14
N PHE A 1076 -70.02 -26.59 -51.92
CA PHE A 1076 -71.25 -26.11 -52.57
C PHE A 1076 -71.07 -25.16 -53.76
N ASP A 1077 -69.84 -24.86 -54.22
CA ASP A 1077 -69.64 -24.06 -55.43
C ASP A 1077 -69.66 -24.94 -56.69
N ARG A 1078 -70.26 -24.45 -57.78
CA ARG A 1078 -70.38 -25.17 -59.07
C ARG A 1078 -70.17 -24.21 -60.24
N LEU A 1079 -69.46 -24.68 -61.26
CA LEU A 1079 -69.15 -23.87 -62.45
C LEU A 1079 -70.21 -23.95 -63.55
N HIS A 1080 -70.91 -25.09 -63.68
CA HIS A 1080 -71.94 -25.30 -64.70
C HIS A 1080 -73.36 -25.27 -64.12
N SER A 1081 -74.30 -24.86 -64.97
CA SER A 1081 -75.70 -24.84 -64.62
C SER A 1081 -76.26 -26.26 -64.52
N ARG A 1082 -77.28 -26.42 -63.68
CA ARG A 1082 -77.81 -27.73 -63.31
C ARG A 1082 -78.59 -28.43 -64.45
N GLU A 1083 -78.97 -27.69 -65.48
CA GLU A 1083 -79.59 -28.27 -66.69
C GLU A 1083 -78.54 -28.96 -67.58
N GLU A 1084 -77.25 -28.73 -67.30
CA GLU A 1084 -76.11 -29.17 -68.12
C GLU A 1084 -75.39 -30.37 -67.48
N TYR A 1085 -75.19 -30.40 -66.15
CA TYR A 1085 -74.55 -31.52 -65.42
C TYR A 1085 -75.09 -31.71 -63.98
N ASP A 1086 -75.20 -32.96 -63.53
CA ASP A 1086 -75.63 -33.35 -62.18
C ASP A 1086 -74.50 -33.34 -61.14
N GLY A 1087 -74.82 -33.27 -59.84
CA GLY A 1087 -73.82 -33.38 -58.76
C GLY A 1087 -74.22 -32.58 -57.51
N THR A 1088 -73.44 -32.66 -56.41
CA THR A 1088 -73.69 -31.91 -55.16
C THR A 1088 -72.81 -30.67 -55.00
N GLY A 1089 -71.61 -30.64 -55.61
CA GLY A 1089 -70.60 -29.60 -55.40
C GLY A 1089 -69.74 -29.82 -54.14
N ILE A 1090 -69.71 -31.05 -53.62
CA ILE A 1090 -68.94 -31.40 -52.40
C ILE A 1090 -67.73 -32.31 -52.74
N GLY A 1091 -67.82 -33.11 -53.80
CA GLY A 1091 -66.84 -34.18 -54.08
C GLY A 1091 -65.38 -33.72 -54.16
N LEU A 1092 -65.08 -32.62 -54.86
CA LEU A 1092 -63.71 -32.10 -54.96
C LEU A 1092 -63.23 -31.46 -53.64
N ALA A 1093 -64.10 -30.74 -52.93
CA ALA A 1093 -63.80 -30.21 -51.60
C ALA A 1093 -63.49 -31.34 -50.60
N LEU A 1094 -64.22 -32.46 -50.70
CA LEU A 1094 -63.96 -33.67 -49.91
C LEU A 1094 -62.62 -34.31 -50.28
N CYS A 1095 -62.27 -34.36 -51.57
CA CYS A 1095 -60.96 -34.84 -52.01
C CYS A 1095 -59.84 -33.99 -51.41
N GLN A 1096 -59.95 -32.66 -51.45
CA GLN A 1096 -58.98 -31.76 -50.83
C GLN A 1096 -58.83 -32.06 -49.33
N ARG A 1097 -59.94 -32.14 -48.60
CA ARG A 1097 -59.91 -32.42 -47.15
C ARG A 1097 -59.25 -33.77 -46.83
N ILE A 1098 -59.51 -34.81 -47.63
CA ILE A 1098 -58.89 -36.13 -47.48
C ILE A 1098 -57.39 -36.04 -47.73
N ILE A 1099 -56.96 -35.38 -48.81
CA ILE A 1099 -55.54 -35.26 -49.15
C ILE A 1099 -54.76 -34.44 -48.11
N GLU A 1100 -55.35 -33.34 -47.60
CA GLU A 1100 -54.80 -32.56 -46.50
C GLU A 1100 -54.61 -33.40 -45.23
N ARG A 1101 -55.59 -34.26 -44.88
CA ARG A 1101 -55.47 -35.20 -43.75
C ARG A 1101 -54.29 -36.16 -43.94
N HIS A 1102 -54.02 -36.57 -45.18
CA HIS A 1102 -52.88 -37.42 -45.53
C HIS A 1102 -51.55 -36.65 -45.60
N GLY A 1103 -51.55 -35.35 -45.29
CA GLY A 1103 -50.38 -34.47 -45.31
C GLY A 1103 -49.95 -34.06 -46.71
N GLY A 1104 -50.84 -34.19 -47.71
CA GLY A 1104 -50.58 -33.82 -49.10
C GLY A 1104 -51.37 -32.59 -49.55
N ASP A 1105 -51.12 -32.19 -50.79
CA ASP A 1105 -51.80 -31.10 -51.49
C ASP A 1105 -52.50 -31.66 -52.74
N ILE A 1106 -53.64 -31.07 -53.12
CA ILE A 1106 -54.34 -31.33 -54.39
C ILE A 1106 -54.44 -30.04 -55.21
N TRP A 1107 -54.29 -30.14 -56.52
CA TRP A 1107 -54.44 -29.01 -57.45
C TRP A 1107 -54.97 -29.51 -58.80
N VAL A 1108 -55.37 -28.58 -59.65
CA VAL A 1108 -55.82 -28.86 -61.01
C VAL A 1108 -55.05 -27.98 -61.99
N ASP A 1109 -54.62 -28.58 -63.10
CA ASP A 1109 -54.10 -27.88 -64.27
C ASP A 1109 -55.10 -28.12 -65.42
N SER A 1110 -55.74 -27.07 -65.93
CA SER A 1110 -56.74 -27.19 -66.99
C SER A 1110 -56.81 -25.96 -67.89
N GLU A 1111 -57.19 -26.14 -69.15
CA GLU A 1111 -57.55 -25.07 -70.08
C GLU A 1111 -58.92 -25.40 -70.72
N PRO A 1112 -59.81 -24.41 -70.92
CA PRO A 1112 -61.13 -24.65 -71.53
C PRO A 1112 -61.03 -25.34 -72.89
N GLY A 1113 -61.70 -26.48 -73.03
CA GLY A 1113 -61.75 -27.30 -74.25
C GLY A 1113 -60.53 -28.22 -74.47
N GLU A 1114 -59.59 -28.29 -73.52
CA GLU A 1114 -58.41 -29.16 -73.60
C GLU A 1114 -58.33 -30.22 -72.48
N GLY A 1115 -59.42 -30.42 -71.71
CA GLY A 1115 -59.46 -31.36 -70.58
C GLY A 1115 -58.87 -30.82 -69.28
N SER A 1116 -58.88 -31.64 -68.23
CA SER A 1116 -58.34 -31.29 -66.92
C SER A 1116 -57.37 -32.34 -66.39
N THR A 1117 -56.34 -31.90 -65.67
CA THR A 1117 -55.43 -32.79 -64.93
C THR A 1117 -55.49 -32.47 -63.44
N PHE A 1118 -56.15 -33.33 -62.67
CA PHE A 1118 -56.16 -33.24 -61.21
C PHE A 1118 -54.98 -34.01 -60.64
N SER A 1119 -54.13 -33.32 -59.88
CA SER A 1119 -52.93 -33.89 -59.28
C SER A 1119 -52.95 -33.76 -57.77
N PHE A 1120 -52.49 -34.80 -57.05
CA PHE A 1120 -52.39 -34.78 -55.60
C PHE A 1120 -51.17 -35.53 -55.08
N THR A 1121 -50.68 -35.16 -53.88
CA THR A 1121 -49.55 -35.83 -53.23
C THR A 1121 -49.99 -36.82 -52.15
N LEU A 1122 -49.30 -37.95 -52.07
CA LEU A 1122 -49.45 -38.92 -50.99
C LEU A 1122 -48.08 -39.39 -50.45
N PRO A 1123 -47.95 -39.66 -49.14
CA PRO A 1123 -46.70 -40.14 -48.57
C PRO A 1123 -46.34 -41.54 -49.07
N ALA A 1124 -45.08 -41.73 -49.45
CA ALA A 1124 -44.56 -43.06 -49.79
C ALA A 1124 -44.50 -43.95 -48.54
N VAL A 1125 -44.73 -45.24 -48.71
CA VAL A 1125 -44.54 -46.23 -47.63
C VAL A 1125 -43.09 -46.15 -47.13
N ARG A 1126 -42.89 -45.91 -45.83
CA ARG A 1126 -41.57 -45.97 -45.19
C ARG A 1126 -41.08 -47.43 -45.23
N GLU A 1127 -39.89 -47.67 -45.81
CA GLU A 1127 -39.23 -48.98 -45.77
C GLU A 1127 -38.84 -49.41 -44.36
#